data_AF-A0A3D5SL23-F1
#
_entry.id   AF-A0A3D5SL23-F1
#
_cell.length_a   1.000
_cell.length_b   1.000
_cell.length_c   1.000
_cell.angle_alpha   90.00
_cell.angle_beta   90.00
_cell.angle_gamma   90.00
#
_symmetry.space_group_name_H-M   'P 1'
#
loop_
_entity.id
_entity.type
_entity.pdbx_description
1 polymer ?
#
loop_
_entity_poly.entity_id
_entity_poly.type
_entity_poly.pdbx_seq_one_letter_code
_entity_poly.pdbx_strand_id
1 'polypeptide(L)'
;MVFDRQGKFVNGLKREDFELRIDGKPKPIEFFEKITAGSVSEESQLAAARGSSNRANPSNPAGPVPLDRGRPVFFYIDDLHLDLTGLTTTRKLVARFIDKEMGQNDEAAIASASGQIGFLQQLTDNKTVLHAALERLKLRPYSVRDFTHPAMTEYQALLVANYDRDITGYFIDATMRENPGITRDTAEAMVNSRAGSLLQQAGYVTGNTLSGLEGLIRSANKLPGRKLVFFISGGFFLDYRNSDSLQRLQRITSAAARSGVVIYSMDARGLVASLTDASSDSQFDPGGRLQRAAGSEISASQDSLNALAHDTGGKAIFNTNSMEPGLGRALKETSTYYLLAWKPEHETQKASRFRRLEVKVVGKPELTVQVRRGFFDVEPEPPLAKAKKTKEPDTRNKPAEKSPEKSSESELRKAMLTPYPKRDIPISLNLSYFNTVAKGPMLWVAMQMPNEFFTFVPAEGRQTAVASVAGTVFNDRGMAGAGFDNKIAMDAPSIEAARQGQELTYGYSVYLQPGLYQVRVGARDEKTGRSGSAYGWIEIPNLGSGELALSSLLVGVRPQPTISNASAATVNIPDTAEFSITHNFPTNGYLRFLVFVYNASLAPADSKPDVALQVQIVRDDQPVVTTVLKKVSTDGLPDFVRIAYAAEVPLAKLPSGRYLLKVSVVDRVSKRSASQQTRFDID
;
A
#
# COMPACT_ATOMS: atom_id res chain seq x y z
N MET A 1 13.85 -14.21 10.86
CA MET A 1 14.12 -15.00 9.65
C MET A 1 15.46 -15.69 9.82
N VAL A 2 15.66 -16.88 9.24
CA VAL A 2 16.92 -17.63 9.37
C VAL A 2 17.39 -18.05 7.99
N PHE A 3 18.64 -17.75 7.67
CA PHE A 3 19.21 -17.98 6.34
C PHE A 3 20.49 -18.82 6.40
N ASP A 4 20.69 -19.63 5.36
CA ASP A 4 21.97 -20.30 5.12
C ASP A 4 23.02 -19.32 4.55
N ARG A 5 24.24 -19.81 4.31
CA ARG A 5 25.34 -19.01 3.73
C ARG A 5 25.04 -18.50 2.32
N GLN A 6 24.08 -19.10 1.63
CA GLN A 6 23.64 -18.73 0.29
C GLN A 6 22.45 -17.75 0.32
N GLY A 7 21.98 -17.34 1.51
CA GLY A 7 20.85 -16.44 1.68
C GLY A 7 19.48 -17.08 1.45
N LYS A 8 19.39 -18.42 1.42
CA LYS A 8 18.09 -19.13 1.34
C LYS A 8 17.52 -19.34 2.73
N PHE A 9 16.20 -19.21 2.83
CA PHE A 9 15.49 -19.46 4.09
C PHE A 9 15.67 -20.91 4.53
N VAL A 10 16.11 -21.12 5.77
CA VAL A 10 16.27 -22.46 6.35
C VAL A 10 14.93 -22.92 6.92
N ASN A 11 14.39 -23.98 6.33
CA ASN A 11 13.15 -24.62 6.79
C ASN A 11 13.42 -25.70 7.85
N GLY A 12 12.36 -26.13 8.53
CA GLY A 12 12.37 -27.29 9.42
C GLY A 12 13.00 -27.08 10.81
N LEU A 13 13.46 -25.87 11.14
CA LEU A 13 13.88 -25.53 12.50
C LEU A 13 12.71 -25.63 13.47
N LYS A 14 13.00 -26.11 14.68
CA LYS A 14 12.04 -26.29 15.77
C LYS A 14 12.28 -25.26 16.87
N ARG A 15 11.32 -25.11 17.79
CA ARG A 15 11.40 -24.17 18.92
C ARG A 15 12.69 -24.33 19.73
N GLU A 16 13.07 -25.57 20.00
CA GLU A 16 14.27 -25.95 20.77
C GLU A 16 15.59 -25.60 20.08
N ASP A 17 15.58 -25.33 18.78
CA ASP A 17 16.78 -24.86 18.07
C ASP A 17 17.09 -23.39 18.38
N PHE A 18 16.18 -22.64 19.03
CA PHE A 18 16.31 -21.20 19.23
C PHE A 18 16.62 -20.82 20.68
N GLU A 19 17.56 -19.89 20.83
CA GLU A 19 17.80 -19.17 22.07
C GLU A 19 17.38 -17.70 21.89
N LEU A 20 16.41 -17.25 22.68
CA LEU A 20 15.98 -15.85 22.76
C LEU A 20 16.60 -15.19 23.99
N ARG A 21 17.25 -14.04 23.80
CA ARG A 21 17.78 -13.21 24.90
C ARG A 21 17.26 -11.78 24.82
N ILE A 22 16.86 -11.23 25.95
CA ILE A 22 16.49 -9.82 26.12
C ILE A 22 17.46 -9.17 27.11
N ASP A 23 18.13 -8.11 26.69
CA ASP A 23 19.22 -7.47 27.45
C ASP A 23 20.28 -8.48 27.94
N GLY A 24 20.61 -9.46 27.08
CA GLY A 24 21.56 -10.54 27.37
C GLY A 24 21.01 -11.67 28.26
N LYS A 25 19.81 -11.53 28.82
CA LYS A 25 19.17 -12.55 29.68
C LYS A 25 18.31 -13.51 28.85
N PRO A 26 18.51 -14.84 28.94
CA PRO A 26 17.65 -15.82 28.27
C PRO A 26 16.17 -15.67 28.67
N LYS A 27 15.27 -15.79 27.70
CA LYS A 27 13.81 -15.78 27.90
C LYS A 27 13.18 -17.04 27.30
N PRO A 28 12.22 -17.67 28.00
CA PRO A 28 11.52 -18.83 27.47
C PRO A 28 10.67 -18.43 26.25
N ILE A 29 10.73 -19.25 25.20
CA ILE A 29 9.86 -19.12 24.03
C ILE A 29 8.56 -19.86 24.34
N GLU A 30 7.48 -19.10 24.51
CA GLU A 30 6.14 -19.60 24.87
C GLU A 30 5.30 -19.96 23.65
N PHE A 31 5.51 -19.24 22.54
CA PHE A 31 4.86 -19.54 21.27
C PHE A 31 5.91 -19.61 20.16
N PHE A 32 5.78 -20.61 19.30
CA PHE A 32 6.65 -20.82 18.15
C PHE A 32 5.82 -21.30 16.97
N GLU A 33 5.95 -20.62 15.82
CA GLU A 33 5.29 -21.04 14.60
C GLU A 33 6.10 -20.60 13.37
N LYS A 34 6.03 -21.40 12.29
CA LYS A 34 6.51 -20.97 10.97
C LYS A 34 5.35 -20.27 10.25
N ILE A 35 5.59 -19.03 9.85
CA ILE A 35 4.63 -18.19 9.14
C ILE A 35 5.07 -18.00 7.70
N THR A 36 4.12 -18.11 6.79
CA THR A 36 4.25 -17.63 5.40
C THR A 36 3.52 -16.29 5.32
N ALA A 37 4.23 -15.21 4.99
CA ALA A 37 3.65 -13.88 4.95
C ALA A 37 2.59 -13.79 3.84
N GLY A 38 1.44 -13.22 4.17
CA GLY A 38 0.26 -13.20 3.31
C GLY A 38 -0.61 -14.44 3.45
N SER A 39 -0.15 -15.56 4.02
CA SER A 39 -0.98 -16.77 4.08
C SER A 39 -2.26 -16.57 4.88
N VAL A 40 -3.27 -17.41 4.60
CA VAL A 40 -4.53 -17.45 5.37
C VAL A 40 -4.31 -17.49 6.87
N SER A 41 -3.42 -18.40 7.27
CA SER A 41 -3.19 -18.74 8.66
C SER A 41 -2.42 -17.65 9.38
N GLU A 42 -1.80 -16.70 8.64
CA GLU A 42 -0.93 -15.68 9.21
C GLU A 42 -1.63 -14.92 10.33
N GLU A 43 -2.84 -14.36 10.10
CA GLU A 43 -3.49 -13.57 11.14
C GLU A 43 -3.97 -14.42 12.31
N SER A 44 -4.48 -15.64 12.07
CA SER A 44 -4.86 -16.56 13.14
C SER A 44 -3.67 -16.97 13.99
N GLN A 45 -2.53 -17.28 13.37
CA GLN A 45 -1.27 -17.61 14.05
C GLN A 45 -0.71 -16.39 14.82
N LEU A 46 -0.80 -15.18 14.24
CA LEU A 46 -0.42 -13.94 14.93
C LEU A 46 -1.35 -13.63 16.11
N ALA A 47 -2.66 -13.83 15.98
CA ALA A 47 -3.64 -13.61 17.04
C ALA A 47 -3.47 -14.63 18.19
N ALA A 48 -3.18 -15.89 17.86
CA ALA A 48 -2.82 -16.92 18.82
C ALA A 48 -1.55 -16.55 19.60
N ALA A 49 -0.51 -16.09 18.91
CA ALA A 49 0.72 -15.62 19.54
C ALA A 49 0.52 -14.41 20.48
N ARG A 50 -0.50 -13.57 20.23
CA ARG A 50 -0.89 -12.44 21.08
C ARG A 50 -1.78 -12.85 22.27
N GLY A 51 -2.13 -14.13 22.41
CA GLY A 51 -3.05 -14.60 23.46
C GLY A 51 -4.50 -14.08 23.30
N SER A 52 -4.88 -13.65 22.09
CA SER A 52 -6.18 -13.03 21.79
C SER A 52 -7.21 -14.05 21.23
N SER A 53 -6.96 -15.36 21.38
CA SER A 53 -7.75 -16.43 20.74
C SER A 53 -9.19 -16.62 21.27
N ASN A 54 -9.69 -15.76 22.17
CA ASN A 54 -11.07 -15.81 22.66
C ASN A 54 -11.88 -14.59 22.19
N ARG A 55 -12.36 -14.61 20.94
CA ARG A 55 -13.58 -13.91 20.47
C ARG A 55 -13.96 -14.18 19.00
N ALA A 56 -13.55 -15.30 18.41
CA ALA A 56 -14.21 -15.80 17.19
C ALA A 56 -15.21 -16.87 17.62
N ASN A 57 -16.51 -16.57 17.52
CA ASN A 57 -17.57 -17.55 17.67
C ASN A 57 -17.34 -18.66 16.61
N PRO A 58 -17.29 -19.95 16.98
CA PRO A 58 -17.12 -21.06 16.04
C PRO A 58 -18.30 -21.29 15.08
N SER A 59 -19.37 -20.50 15.19
CA SER A 59 -20.65 -20.72 14.52
C SER A 59 -20.87 -19.90 13.25
N ASN A 60 -19.86 -19.20 12.72
CA ASN A 60 -19.94 -18.62 11.38
C ASN A 60 -19.08 -19.48 10.43
N PRO A 61 -19.66 -20.15 9.42
CA PRO A 61 -18.87 -20.85 8.43
C PRO A 61 -17.97 -19.81 7.76
N ALA A 62 -16.66 -20.02 7.90
CA ALA A 62 -15.66 -19.22 7.22
C ALA A 62 -16.02 -19.20 5.74
N GLY A 63 -16.21 -18.01 5.18
CA GLY A 63 -16.24 -17.81 3.74
C GLY A 63 -14.97 -18.39 3.08
N PRO A 64 -14.93 -18.45 1.75
CA PRO A 64 -13.87 -19.12 1.01
C PRO A 64 -12.55 -18.54 1.47
N VAL A 65 -11.79 -19.43 2.07
CA VAL A 65 -10.51 -19.13 2.67
C VAL A 65 -9.57 -18.86 1.48
N PRO A 66 -8.89 -17.69 1.39
CA PRO A 66 -7.80 -17.51 0.41
C PRO A 66 -6.76 -18.65 0.57
N LEU A 67 -5.71 -18.78 -0.23
CA LEU A 67 -4.50 -19.50 0.26
C LEU A 67 -3.43 -18.50 0.67
N ASP A 68 -3.47 -17.32 0.06
CA ASP A 68 -2.58 -16.21 0.32
C ASP A 68 -3.38 -14.91 0.07
N ARG A 69 -3.52 -14.06 1.08
CA ARG A 69 -4.02 -12.68 0.97
C ARG A 69 -3.07 -11.82 0.13
N GLY A 70 -1.83 -12.27 -0.08
CA GLY A 70 -0.76 -11.53 -0.72
C GLY A 70 -0.12 -10.50 0.21
N ARG A 71 1.02 -9.96 -0.22
CA ARG A 71 1.90 -9.16 0.63
C ARG A 71 1.59 -7.67 0.46
N PRO A 72 1.43 -6.90 1.56
CA PRO A 72 1.43 -5.45 1.51
C PRO A 72 2.86 -4.91 1.37
N VAL A 73 3.17 -4.34 0.20
CA VAL A 73 4.48 -3.77 -0.15
C VAL A 73 4.40 -2.25 -0.31
N PHE A 74 5.22 -1.52 0.42
CA PHE A 74 5.28 -0.06 0.34
C PHE A 74 6.62 0.37 -0.26
N PHE A 75 6.58 1.19 -1.29
CA PHE A 75 7.74 1.94 -1.77
C PHE A 75 7.65 3.36 -1.22
N TYR A 76 8.46 3.65 -0.21
CA TYR A 76 8.60 5.01 0.32
C TYR A 76 9.82 5.67 -0.32
N ILE A 77 9.57 6.63 -1.19
CA ILE A 77 10.57 7.27 -2.04
C ILE A 77 10.92 8.63 -1.46
N ASP A 78 12.18 8.79 -1.07
CA ASP A 78 12.75 10.03 -0.57
C ASP A 78 13.14 10.98 -1.71
N ASP A 79 12.13 11.41 -2.44
CA ASP A 79 12.25 12.29 -3.61
C ASP A 79 12.83 13.68 -3.31
N LEU A 80 13.03 14.02 -2.02
CA LEU A 80 13.74 15.21 -1.57
C LEU A 80 15.27 15.05 -1.57
N HIS A 81 15.78 13.82 -1.50
CA HIS A 81 17.23 13.52 -1.54
C HIS A 81 17.65 12.74 -2.79
N LEU A 82 16.76 12.59 -3.77
CA LEU A 82 17.09 11.96 -5.05
C LEU A 82 17.65 12.98 -6.05
N ASP A 83 18.73 12.59 -6.72
CA ASP A 83 19.19 13.23 -7.94
C ASP A 83 18.46 12.66 -9.18
N LEU A 84 18.78 13.17 -10.38
CA LEU A 84 18.17 12.70 -11.63
C LEU A 84 18.45 11.22 -11.90
N THR A 85 19.66 10.76 -11.58
CA THR A 85 20.07 9.37 -11.74
C THR A 85 19.27 8.47 -10.81
N GLY A 86 19.22 8.80 -9.53
CA GLY A 86 18.47 8.08 -8.51
C GLY A 86 16.97 8.05 -8.80
N LEU A 87 16.38 9.14 -9.30
CA LEU A 87 14.99 9.15 -9.76
C LEU A 87 14.74 8.16 -10.90
N THR A 88 15.64 8.13 -11.89
CA THR A 88 15.53 7.24 -13.05
C THR A 88 15.67 5.77 -12.64
N THR A 89 16.65 5.47 -11.78
CA THR A 89 16.85 4.14 -11.20
C THR A 89 15.64 3.69 -10.40
N THR A 90 15.10 4.57 -9.55
CA THR A 90 13.90 4.30 -8.74
C THR A 90 12.70 3.96 -9.63
N ARG A 91 12.45 4.75 -10.69
CA ARG A 91 11.36 4.48 -11.64
C ARG A 91 11.51 3.12 -12.31
N LYS A 92 12.70 2.78 -12.80
CA LYS A 92 12.96 1.47 -13.43
C LYS A 92 12.75 0.31 -12.45
N LEU A 93 13.25 0.45 -11.22
CA LEU A 93 13.13 -0.56 -10.17
C LEU A 93 11.65 -0.84 -9.83
N VAL A 94 10.87 0.21 -9.58
CA VAL A 94 9.45 0.09 -9.19
C VAL A 94 8.59 -0.38 -10.37
N ALA A 95 8.84 0.11 -11.60
CA ALA A 95 8.13 -0.37 -12.78
C ALA A 95 8.34 -1.88 -13.00
N ARG A 96 9.59 -2.35 -12.86
CA ARG A 96 9.89 -3.78 -12.96
C ARG A 96 9.18 -4.59 -11.88
N PHE A 97 9.12 -4.11 -10.64
CA PHE A 97 8.34 -4.76 -9.59
C PHE A 97 6.89 -4.95 -10.02
N ILE A 98 6.24 -3.86 -10.45
CA ILE A 98 4.84 -3.85 -10.88
C ILE A 98 4.62 -4.85 -12.01
N ASP A 99 5.51 -4.87 -13.00
CA ASP A 99 5.32 -5.67 -14.21
C ASP A 99 5.73 -7.15 -14.06
N LYS A 100 6.71 -7.46 -13.21
CA LYS A 100 7.39 -8.77 -13.20
C LYS A 100 7.41 -9.49 -11.86
N GLU A 101 7.29 -8.79 -10.73
CA GLU A 101 7.50 -9.39 -9.40
C GLU A 101 6.28 -9.31 -8.48
N MET A 102 5.35 -8.39 -8.77
CA MET A 102 4.08 -8.27 -8.09
C MET A 102 3.18 -9.46 -8.44
N GLY A 103 2.95 -10.32 -7.46
CA GLY A 103 2.11 -11.51 -7.62
C GLY A 103 0.62 -11.19 -7.65
N GLN A 104 -0.19 -12.15 -8.07
CA GLN A 104 -1.65 -12.05 -8.23
C GLN A 104 -2.41 -11.42 -7.05
N ASN A 105 -1.96 -11.67 -5.82
CA ASN A 105 -2.63 -11.22 -4.59
C ASN A 105 -1.87 -10.08 -3.88
N ASP A 106 -0.66 -9.73 -4.34
CA ASP A 106 0.10 -8.64 -3.71
C ASP A 106 -0.62 -7.30 -3.90
N GLU A 107 -0.53 -6.44 -2.89
CA GLU A 107 -0.91 -5.05 -3.01
C GLU A 107 0.31 -4.18 -2.77
N ALA A 108 0.46 -3.12 -3.56
CA ALA A 108 1.55 -2.18 -3.42
C ALA A 108 1.08 -0.75 -3.25
N ALA A 109 1.89 0.08 -2.61
CA ALA A 109 1.69 1.51 -2.51
C ALA A 109 2.99 2.24 -2.81
N ILE A 110 2.92 3.33 -3.57
CA ILE A 110 4.06 4.20 -3.84
C ILE A 110 3.80 5.52 -3.13
N ALA A 111 4.64 5.86 -2.16
CA ALA A 111 4.56 7.09 -1.39
C ALA A 111 5.83 7.91 -1.56
N SER A 112 5.71 9.23 -1.49
CA SER A 112 6.83 10.17 -1.66
C SER A 112 7.02 11.03 -0.41
N ALA A 113 8.26 11.38 -0.08
CA ALA A 113 8.56 12.27 1.03
C ALA A 113 7.98 13.68 0.84
N SER A 114 7.97 14.19 -0.39
CA SER A 114 7.33 15.47 -0.72
C SER A 114 5.80 15.40 -0.76
N GLY A 115 5.21 14.21 -0.77
CA GLY A 115 3.77 13.99 -0.93
C GLY A 115 3.24 14.23 -2.36
N GLN A 116 4.12 14.43 -3.35
CA GLN A 116 3.74 14.79 -4.72
C GLN A 116 2.83 13.78 -5.45
N ILE A 117 2.88 12.51 -5.08
CA ILE A 117 2.02 11.46 -5.66
C ILE A 117 0.54 11.70 -5.27
N GLY A 118 0.32 12.25 -4.07
CA GLY A 118 -0.98 12.66 -3.58
C GLY A 118 -1.96 11.50 -3.41
N PHE A 119 -3.12 11.59 -4.07
CA PHE A 119 -4.23 10.66 -3.90
C PHE A 119 -3.91 9.20 -4.31
N LEU A 120 -2.88 8.98 -5.14
CA LEU A 120 -2.48 7.65 -5.60
C LEU A 120 -1.55 6.89 -4.62
N GLN A 121 -1.21 7.46 -3.46
CA GLN A 121 -0.35 6.82 -2.44
C GLN A 121 -1.07 5.73 -1.61
N GLN A 122 -2.06 5.05 -2.20
CA GLN A 122 -2.89 4.06 -1.53
C GLN A 122 -2.46 2.65 -1.95
N LEU A 123 -2.68 1.69 -1.05
CA LEU A 123 -2.42 0.29 -1.30
C LEU A 123 -3.40 -0.22 -2.38
N THR A 124 -2.87 -0.87 -3.42
CA THR A 124 -3.66 -1.40 -4.52
C THR A 124 -2.93 -2.51 -5.25
N ASP A 125 -3.70 -3.41 -5.83
CA ASP A 125 -3.27 -4.43 -6.78
C ASP A 125 -3.35 -3.97 -8.26
N ASN A 126 -3.90 -2.77 -8.50
CA ASN A 126 -4.14 -2.27 -9.83
C ASN A 126 -2.84 -1.67 -10.40
N LYS A 127 -2.24 -2.39 -11.35
CA LYS A 127 -0.99 -1.98 -12.00
C LYS A 127 -1.09 -0.64 -12.72
N THR A 128 -2.24 -0.29 -13.30
CA THR A 128 -2.46 1.03 -13.92
C THR A 128 -2.35 2.15 -12.90
N VAL A 129 -2.92 1.97 -11.69
CA VAL A 129 -2.82 2.94 -10.60
C VAL A 129 -1.37 3.13 -10.15
N LEU A 130 -0.62 2.04 -10.02
CA LEU A 130 0.79 2.07 -9.60
C LEU A 130 1.68 2.74 -10.65
N HIS A 131 1.47 2.46 -11.93
CA HIS A 131 2.16 3.16 -13.02
C HIS A 131 1.79 4.65 -13.06
N ALA A 132 0.52 5.00 -12.88
CA ALA A 132 0.09 6.41 -12.78
C ALA A 132 0.71 7.13 -11.58
N ALA A 133 0.88 6.45 -10.43
CA ALA A 133 1.58 6.98 -9.28
C ALA A 133 3.07 7.22 -9.57
N LEU A 134 3.70 6.29 -10.29
CA LEU A 134 5.11 6.38 -10.67
C LEU A 134 5.39 7.54 -11.64
N GLU A 135 4.49 7.80 -12.59
CA GLU A 135 4.59 8.93 -13.52
C GLU A 135 4.50 10.30 -12.82
N ARG A 136 3.85 10.36 -11.64
CA ARG A 136 3.79 11.59 -10.82
C ARG A 136 5.07 11.88 -10.07
N LEU A 137 5.95 10.91 -9.91
CA LEU A 137 7.21 11.08 -9.22
C LEU A 137 8.14 11.94 -10.07
N LYS A 138 8.27 13.24 -9.79
CA LYS A 138 9.18 14.16 -10.51
C LYS A 138 10.36 14.54 -9.62
N LEU A 139 11.46 14.98 -10.23
CA LEU A 139 12.59 15.52 -9.48
C LEU A 139 12.10 16.73 -8.68
N ARG A 140 12.36 16.71 -7.37
CA ARG A 140 12.20 17.88 -6.51
C ARG A 140 13.60 18.42 -6.26
N PRO A 141 14.00 19.54 -6.90
CA PRO A 141 15.29 20.13 -6.62
C PRO A 141 15.24 20.73 -5.21
N TYR A 142 15.53 19.90 -4.21
CA TYR A 142 15.87 20.37 -2.89
C TYR A 142 17.39 20.24 -2.76
N SER A 143 18.05 21.38 -2.64
CA SER A 143 19.50 21.46 -2.51
C SER A 143 19.77 22.51 -1.46
N VAL A 144 20.32 22.10 -0.32
CA VAL A 144 20.92 23.04 0.62
C VAL A 144 22.17 23.57 -0.06
N ARG A 145 22.06 24.77 -0.64
CA ARG A 145 23.17 25.42 -1.33
C ARG A 145 23.77 26.48 -0.45
N ASP A 146 25.09 26.46 -0.43
CA ASP A 146 25.87 27.53 0.13
C ASP A 146 26.30 28.50 -0.96
N PHE A 147 25.94 29.77 -0.80
CA PHE A 147 26.24 30.84 -1.75
C PHE A 147 27.51 31.61 -1.37
N THR A 148 28.19 31.22 -0.30
CA THR A 148 29.44 31.83 0.15
C THR A 148 30.63 31.06 -0.43
N HIS A 149 31.71 31.77 -0.77
CA HIS A 149 32.93 31.13 -1.27
C HIS A 149 33.93 30.84 -0.11
N PRO A 150 34.75 29.78 -0.24
CA PRO A 150 34.45 28.56 -0.99
C PRO A 150 33.17 27.91 -0.45
N ALA A 151 32.32 27.30 -1.30
CA ALA A 151 31.05 26.71 -0.88
C ALA A 151 31.25 25.55 0.13
N MET A 152 30.41 25.48 1.16
CA MET A 152 30.43 24.39 2.13
C MET A 152 29.34 23.37 1.79
N THR A 153 29.71 22.09 1.67
CA THR A 153 28.72 21.01 1.50
C THR A 153 28.00 20.72 2.81
N GLU A 154 26.85 20.04 2.75
CA GLU A 154 26.13 19.60 3.97
C GLU A 154 27.02 18.73 4.86
N TYR A 155 27.82 17.84 4.28
CA TYR A 155 28.73 16.99 5.01
C TYR A 155 29.86 17.78 5.69
N GLN A 156 30.44 18.75 4.99
CA GLN A 156 31.45 19.64 5.58
C GLN A 156 30.85 20.48 6.71
N ALA A 157 29.62 20.98 6.56
CA ALA A 157 28.91 21.69 7.62
C ALA A 157 28.70 20.80 8.86
N LEU A 158 28.37 19.52 8.66
CA LEU A 158 28.28 18.54 9.75
C LEU A 158 29.63 18.35 10.45
N LEU A 159 30.73 18.25 9.70
CA LEU A 159 32.08 18.13 10.27
C LEU A 159 32.47 19.40 11.06
N VAL A 160 32.14 20.59 10.55
CA VAL A 160 32.34 21.85 11.28
C VAL A 160 31.58 21.86 12.60
N ALA A 161 30.29 21.51 12.58
CA ALA A 161 29.47 21.43 13.79
C ALA A 161 29.96 20.36 14.80
N ASN A 162 30.65 19.34 14.30
CA ASN A 162 31.31 18.31 15.11
C ASN A 162 32.72 18.71 15.58
N TYR A 163 33.16 19.94 15.31
CA TYR A 163 34.49 20.46 15.62
C TYR A 163 35.64 19.66 14.98
N ASP A 164 35.42 19.16 13.76
CA ASP A 164 36.51 18.58 12.97
C ASP A 164 37.56 19.66 12.70
N ARG A 165 38.78 19.44 13.23
CA ARG A 165 39.82 20.47 13.24
C ARG A 165 40.30 20.83 11.84
N ASP A 166 40.38 19.85 10.94
CA ASP A 166 40.92 20.06 9.58
C ASP A 166 39.92 20.86 8.75
N ILE A 167 38.64 20.44 8.76
CA ILE A 167 37.60 21.09 7.97
C ILE A 167 37.24 22.46 8.54
N THR A 168 37.06 22.58 9.86
CA THR A 168 36.83 23.89 10.49
C THR A 168 38.00 24.84 10.25
N GLY A 169 39.24 24.35 10.39
CA GLY A 169 40.44 25.13 10.11
C GLY A 169 40.50 25.63 8.67
N TYR A 170 40.19 24.77 7.69
CA TYR A 170 40.14 25.16 6.28
C TYR A 170 39.17 26.33 6.03
N PHE A 171 37.92 26.22 6.52
CA PHE A 171 36.93 27.28 6.31
C PHE A 171 37.26 28.56 7.07
N ILE A 172 37.90 28.49 8.25
CA ILE A 172 38.41 29.67 8.97
C ILE A 172 39.48 30.36 8.13
N ASP A 173 40.48 29.61 7.67
CA ASP A 173 41.61 30.14 6.90
C ASP A 173 41.13 30.78 5.58
N ALA A 174 40.14 30.16 4.91
CA ALA A 174 39.47 30.71 3.73
C ALA A 174 38.68 31.99 4.04
N THR A 175 37.88 31.99 5.11
CA THR A 175 37.09 33.16 5.54
C THR A 175 37.97 34.35 5.86
N MET A 176 39.09 34.14 6.55
CA MET A 176 40.07 35.20 6.85
C MET A 176 40.75 35.74 5.59
N ARG A 177 41.00 34.89 4.59
CA ARG A 177 41.59 35.32 3.31
C ARG A 177 40.65 36.22 2.51
N GLU A 178 39.36 35.91 2.51
CA GLU A 178 38.33 36.71 1.83
C GLU A 178 37.97 38.00 2.59
N ASN A 179 38.20 38.04 3.90
CA ASN A 179 37.86 39.18 4.76
C ASN A 179 39.10 39.67 5.54
N PRO A 180 40.02 40.42 4.91
CA PRO A 180 41.22 40.92 5.58
C PRO A 180 40.89 41.77 6.81
N GLY A 181 41.55 41.49 7.94
CA GLY A 181 41.43 42.28 9.17
C GLY A 181 40.50 41.71 10.25
N ILE A 182 39.76 40.62 9.98
CA ILE A 182 39.01 39.91 11.03
C ILE A 182 39.94 39.02 11.87
N THR A 183 39.58 38.83 13.15
CA THR A 183 40.30 37.89 14.02
C THR A 183 39.89 36.44 13.71
N ARG A 184 40.72 35.49 14.13
CA ARG A 184 40.41 34.05 14.01
C ARG A 184 39.10 33.69 14.70
N ASP A 185 38.86 34.23 15.90
CA ASP A 185 37.64 33.96 16.68
C ASP A 185 36.38 34.47 15.95
N THR A 186 36.48 35.64 15.30
CA THR A 186 35.39 36.17 14.47
C THR A 186 35.14 35.28 13.24
N ALA A 187 36.20 34.85 12.56
CA ALA A 187 36.09 33.93 11.43
C ALA A 187 35.48 32.58 11.84
N GLU A 188 35.88 32.03 12.98
CA GLU A 188 35.31 30.80 13.53
C GLU A 188 33.82 30.95 13.87
N ALA A 189 33.42 32.05 14.49
CA ALA A 189 32.01 32.33 14.76
C ALA A 189 31.18 32.40 13.46
N MET A 190 31.71 33.04 12.40
CA MET A 190 31.07 33.10 11.09
C MET A 190 30.93 31.72 10.45
N VAL A 191 31.98 30.91 10.47
CA VAL A 191 32.00 29.54 9.94
C VAL A 191 31.00 28.65 10.68
N ASN A 192 30.96 28.72 12.01
CA ASN A 192 30.01 27.97 12.83
C ASN A 192 28.55 28.40 12.58
N SER A 193 28.30 29.71 12.44
CA SER A 193 26.96 30.22 12.12
C SER A 193 26.48 29.78 10.74
N ARG A 194 27.39 29.76 9.76
CA ARG A 194 27.15 29.28 8.39
C ARG A 194 26.84 27.79 8.38
N ALA A 195 27.67 26.96 9.02
CA ALA A 195 27.43 25.52 9.16
C ALA A 195 26.11 25.24 9.87
N GLY A 196 25.81 25.96 10.96
CA GLY A 196 24.53 25.86 11.68
C GLY A 196 23.32 26.15 10.79
N SER A 197 23.40 27.17 9.93
CA SER A 197 22.33 27.52 9.00
C SER A 197 22.10 26.45 7.92
N LEU A 198 23.18 25.88 7.36
CA LEU A 198 23.10 24.76 6.42
C LEU A 198 22.46 23.52 7.07
N LEU A 199 22.89 23.17 8.28
CA LEU A 199 22.35 22.01 9.01
C LEU A 199 20.89 22.20 9.44
N GLN A 200 20.47 23.42 9.76
CA GLN A 200 19.06 23.72 10.05
C GLN A 200 18.18 23.50 8.81
N GLN A 201 18.63 23.94 7.63
CA GLN A 201 17.93 23.71 6.38
C GLN A 201 17.87 22.22 6.05
N ALA A 202 19.02 21.52 6.06
CA ALA A 202 19.08 20.08 5.83
C ALA A 202 18.19 19.30 6.81
N GLY A 203 18.23 19.68 8.09
CA GLY A 203 17.40 19.09 9.14
C GLY A 203 15.90 19.24 8.90
N TYR A 204 15.44 20.34 8.30
CA TYR A 204 14.02 20.51 7.95
C TYR A 204 13.57 19.46 6.91
N VAL A 205 14.37 19.22 5.89
CA VAL A 205 14.02 18.26 4.84
C VAL A 205 14.17 16.82 5.28
N THR A 206 15.25 16.47 5.96
CA THR A 206 15.37 15.16 6.61
C THR A 206 14.21 14.92 7.58
N GLY A 207 13.81 15.96 8.31
CA GLY A 207 12.64 15.93 9.19
C GLY A 207 11.34 15.59 8.47
N ASN A 208 11.10 16.15 7.27
CA ASN A 208 9.92 15.86 6.45
C ASN A 208 9.92 14.41 5.94
N THR A 209 11.04 13.92 5.42
CA THR A 209 11.20 12.52 4.98
C THR A 209 10.95 11.55 6.14
N LEU A 210 11.57 11.76 7.29
CA LEU A 210 11.40 10.87 8.45
C LEU A 210 9.96 10.93 9.01
N SER A 211 9.34 12.11 9.02
CA SER A 211 7.94 12.25 9.50
C SER A 211 6.94 11.58 8.56
N GLY A 212 7.15 11.66 7.24
CA GLY A 212 6.33 10.97 6.26
C GLY A 212 6.46 9.45 6.37
N LEU A 213 7.69 8.94 6.55
CA LEU A 213 7.93 7.52 6.80
C LEU A 213 7.26 7.05 8.10
N GLU A 214 7.39 7.82 9.19
CA GLU A 214 6.71 7.52 10.46
C GLU A 214 5.19 7.45 10.27
N GLY A 215 4.61 8.43 9.57
CA GLY A 215 3.17 8.47 9.26
C GLY A 215 2.69 7.26 8.47
N LEU A 216 3.45 6.85 7.44
CA LEU A 216 3.15 5.64 6.65
C LEU A 216 3.13 4.40 7.54
N ILE A 217 4.19 4.20 8.35
CA ILE A 217 4.34 3.03 9.22
C ILE A 217 3.19 2.97 10.24
N ARG A 218 2.86 4.10 10.88
CA ARG A 218 1.73 4.19 11.83
C ARG A 218 0.40 3.89 11.16
N SER A 219 0.19 4.37 9.93
CA SER A 219 -1.04 4.08 9.18
C SER A 219 -1.17 2.59 8.89
N ALA A 220 -0.06 1.94 8.51
CA ALA A 220 0.00 0.52 8.18
C ALA A 220 -0.30 -0.37 9.40
N ASN A 221 -0.29 0.14 10.64
CA ASN A 221 -0.67 -0.62 11.82
C ASN A 221 -2.09 -1.24 11.73
N LYS A 222 -2.97 -0.63 10.93
CA LYS A 222 -4.35 -1.11 10.70
C LYS A 222 -4.40 -2.31 9.75
N LEU A 223 -3.31 -2.59 9.04
CA LEU A 223 -3.20 -3.71 8.13
C LEU A 223 -2.75 -4.96 8.91
N PRO A 224 -3.42 -6.10 8.72
CA PRO A 224 -2.97 -7.39 9.26
C PRO A 224 -1.64 -7.84 8.64
N GLY A 225 -1.01 -8.84 9.27
CA GLY A 225 0.21 -9.47 8.76
C GLY A 225 1.46 -8.59 8.79
N ARG A 226 2.56 -9.15 8.27
CA ARG A 226 3.85 -8.45 8.10
C ARG A 226 3.81 -7.52 6.89
N LYS A 227 4.36 -6.31 7.03
CA LYS A 227 4.44 -5.29 5.98
C LYS A 227 5.88 -5.07 5.55
N LEU A 228 6.09 -4.90 4.25
CA LEU A 228 7.40 -4.62 3.69
C LEU A 228 7.47 -3.16 3.26
N VAL A 229 8.48 -2.42 3.72
CA VAL A 229 8.75 -1.06 3.27
C VAL A 229 10.11 -1.03 2.58
N PHE A 230 10.13 -0.69 1.29
CA PHE A 230 11.34 -0.29 0.58
C PHE A 230 11.51 1.22 0.73
N PHE A 231 12.50 1.62 1.52
CA PHE A 231 12.89 3.01 1.69
C PHE A 231 13.99 3.36 0.68
N ILE A 232 13.65 4.09 -0.36
CA ILE A 232 14.56 4.42 -1.47
C ILE A 232 14.97 5.89 -1.33
N SER A 233 16.27 6.16 -1.18
CA SER A 233 16.80 7.50 -0.93
C SER A 233 18.20 7.68 -1.52
N GLY A 234 18.62 8.92 -1.76
CA GLY A 234 20.02 9.24 -2.07
C GLY A 234 20.91 9.36 -0.83
N GLY A 235 20.36 9.10 0.36
CA GLY A 235 21.06 9.28 1.64
C GLY A 235 20.93 10.71 2.16
N PHE A 236 21.13 10.85 3.47
CA PHE A 236 21.06 12.14 4.16
C PHE A 236 21.90 12.09 5.41
N PHE A 237 22.34 13.27 5.86
CA PHE A 237 23.17 13.40 7.05
C PHE A 237 22.31 13.65 8.28
N LEU A 238 22.66 13.00 9.40
CA LEU A 238 22.07 13.29 10.70
C LEU A 238 23.10 13.92 11.62
N ASP A 239 22.74 15.07 12.18
CA ASP A 239 23.41 15.59 13.36
C ASP A 239 22.97 14.78 14.59
N TYR A 240 23.81 13.81 14.99
CA TYR A 240 23.58 12.97 16.16
C TYR A 240 23.74 13.71 17.50
N ARG A 241 24.35 14.91 17.50
CA ARG A 241 24.39 15.77 18.69
C ARG A 241 23.03 16.39 18.97
N ASN A 242 22.23 16.58 17.91
CA ASN A 242 20.84 16.97 18.02
C ASN A 242 19.98 15.77 18.44
N SER A 243 19.44 15.82 19.66
CA SER A 243 18.63 14.74 20.21
C SER A 243 17.37 14.41 19.40
N ASP A 244 16.83 15.35 18.60
CA ASP A 244 15.61 15.15 17.83
C ASP A 244 15.77 14.09 16.73
N SER A 245 16.90 14.10 16.02
CA SER A 245 17.20 13.15 14.93
C SER A 245 17.22 11.70 15.43
N LEU A 246 17.92 11.45 16.54
CA LEU A 246 17.97 10.14 17.18
C LEU A 246 16.58 9.71 17.67
N GLN A 247 15.83 10.61 18.29
CA GLN A 247 14.47 10.31 18.76
C GLN A 247 13.52 9.98 17.61
N ARG A 248 13.65 10.61 16.43
CA ARG A 248 12.87 10.26 15.22
C ARG A 248 13.15 8.84 14.76
N LEU A 249 14.41 8.45 14.62
CA LEU A 249 14.78 7.07 14.26
C LEU A 249 14.24 6.06 15.27
N GLN A 250 14.32 6.37 16.56
CA GLN A 250 13.75 5.54 17.62
C GLN A 250 12.23 5.41 17.53
N ARG A 251 11.50 6.49 17.22
CA ARG A 251 10.05 6.44 17.01
C ARG A 251 9.68 5.59 15.79
N ILE A 252 10.37 5.77 14.68
CA ILE A 252 10.15 4.99 13.46
C ILE A 252 10.37 3.50 13.71
N THR A 253 11.49 3.12 14.33
CA THR A 253 11.81 1.72 14.63
C THR A 253 10.83 1.12 15.65
N SER A 254 10.41 1.89 16.65
CA SER A 254 9.40 1.49 17.63
C SER A 254 8.02 1.28 17.00
N ALA A 255 7.60 2.19 16.12
CA ALA A 255 6.36 2.07 15.35
C ALA A 255 6.42 0.86 14.39
N ALA A 256 7.53 0.67 13.70
CA ALA A 256 7.72 -0.46 12.79
C ALA A 256 7.62 -1.81 13.52
N ALA A 257 8.23 -1.92 14.71
CA ALA A 257 8.15 -3.13 15.52
C ALA A 257 6.70 -3.47 15.94
N ARG A 258 5.90 -2.46 16.34
CA ARG A 258 4.49 -2.65 16.70
C ARG A 258 3.60 -2.98 15.50
N SER A 259 3.88 -2.35 14.37
CA SER A 259 3.13 -2.56 13.14
C SER A 259 3.61 -3.77 12.34
N GLY A 260 4.60 -4.54 12.80
CA GLY A 260 5.11 -5.67 12.01
C GLY A 260 5.69 -5.24 10.65
N VAL A 261 6.23 -4.02 10.58
CA VAL A 261 6.88 -3.47 9.39
C VAL A 261 8.37 -3.83 9.42
N VAL A 262 8.88 -4.29 8.28
CA VAL A 262 10.31 -4.47 8.03
C VAL A 262 10.75 -3.47 6.95
N ILE A 263 11.78 -2.68 7.24
CA ILE A 263 12.32 -1.69 6.30
C ILE A 263 13.55 -2.26 5.60
N TYR A 264 13.53 -2.25 4.27
CA TYR A 264 14.72 -2.43 3.43
C TYR A 264 15.09 -1.07 2.86
N SER A 265 16.32 -0.64 3.08
CA SER A 265 16.79 0.63 2.55
C SER A 265 17.61 0.43 1.28
N MET A 266 17.46 1.35 0.32
CA MET A 266 18.12 1.31 -0.98
C MET A 266 18.72 2.68 -1.27
N ASP A 267 20.03 2.72 -1.53
CA ASP A 267 20.72 3.95 -1.94
C ASP A 267 20.63 4.12 -3.46
N ALA A 268 19.69 4.96 -3.88
CA ALA A 268 19.31 5.18 -5.28
C ALA A 268 20.46 5.68 -6.18
N ARG A 269 21.54 6.22 -5.60
CA ARG A 269 22.71 6.70 -6.34
C ARG A 269 23.49 5.56 -7.01
N GLY A 270 23.28 4.32 -6.57
CA GLY A 270 23.92 3.15 -7.15
C GLY A 270 25.35 2.95 -6.66
N LEU A 271 26.26 2.56 -7.55
CA LEU A 271 27.69 2.45 -7.24
C LEU A 271 28.31 3.85 -7.22
N VAL A 272 28.48 4.42 -6.03
CA VAL A 272 29.12 5.72 -5.83
C VAL A 272 30.63 5.51 -5.68
N ALA A 273 31.41 5.98 -6.64
CA ALA A 273 32.85 6.14 -6.48
C ALA A 273 33.12 7.51 -5.82
N SER A 274 34.03 7.56 -4.86
CA SER A 274 34.48 8.82 -4.21
C SER A 274 35.41 9.59 -5.15
N LEU A 275 34.96 9.86 -6.38
CA LEU A 275 35.67 10.65 -7.37
C LEU A 275 35.05 12.05 -7.41
N THR A 276 35.89 13.06 -7.24
CA THR A 276 35.53 14.46 -7.36
C THR A 276 35.00 14.72 -8.78
N ASP A 277 33.82 15.32 -8.90
CA ASP A 277 33.24 15.69 -10.20
C ASP A 277 34.16 16.71 -10.88
N ALA A 278 34.77 16.30 -12.00
CA ALA A 278 35.70 17.13 -12.77
C ALA A 278 35.04 18.37 -13.42
N SER A 279 33.70 18.46 -13.38
CA SER A 279 32.95 19.65 -13.83
C SER A 279 32.67 20.67 -12.72
N SER A 280 33.03 20.37 -11.47
CA SER A 280 32.91 21.29 -10.34
C SER A 280 34.16 22.15 -10.18
N ASP A 281 33.98 23.42 -9.84
CA ASP A 281 35.07 24.36 -9.59
C ASP A 281 35.91 23.85 -8.40
N SER A 282 37.13 23.38 -8.66
CA SER A 282 37.94 22.70 -7.67
C SER A 282 38.37 23.69 -6.59
N GLN A 283 37.95 23.46 -5.34
CA GLN A 283 38.29 24.33 -4.23
C GLN A 283 39.81 24.33 -3.99
N PHE A 284 40.39 25.50 -3.77
CA PHE A 284 41.82 25.65 -3.49
C PHE A 284 42.14 25.08 -2.10
N ASP A 285 42.57 23.82 -2.06
CA ASP A 285 42.94 23.07 -0.85
C ASP A 285 44.36 22.50 -0.96
N PRO A 286 45.40 23.33 -0.79
CA PRO A 286 46.80 22.88 -0.91
C PRO A 286 47.21 21.86 0.17
N GLY A 287 46.42 21.72 1.24
CA GLY A 287 46.65 20.73 2.31
C GLY A 287 45.88 19.43 2.17
N GLY A 288 45.04 19.28 1.13
CA GLY A 288 44.19 18.10 0.93
C GLY A 288 43.28 17.80 2.13
N ARG A 289 42.87 18.81 2.91
CA ARG A 289 41.98 18.65 4.07
C ARG A 289 40.58 18.19 3.63
N LEU A 290 40.04 18.80 2.58
CA LEU A 290 38.71 18.49 2.04
C LEU A 290 38.67 17.10 1.40
N GLN A 291 39.71 16.75 0.63
CA GLN A 291 39.76 15.45 -0.05
C GLN A 291 39.83 14.29 0.94
N ARG A 292 40.53 14.45 2.07
CA ARG A 292 40.59 13.44 3.13
C ARG A 292 39.23 13.25 3.83
N ALA A 293 38.48 14.33 4.04
CA ALA A 293 37.14 14.23 4.61
C ALA A 293 36.13 13.58 3.66
N ALA A 294 36.19 13.87 2.35
CA ALA A 294 35.26 13.34 1.35
C ALA A 294 35.17 11.81 1.32
N GLY A 295 36.21 11.09 1.76
CA GLY A 295 36.21 9.62 1.84
C GLY A 295 35.17 9.03 2.80
N SER A 296 34.71 9.79 3.79
CA SER A 296 33.71 9.35 4.78
C SER A 296 32.29 9.85 4.50
N GLU A 297 32.11 10.70 3.49
CA GLU A 297 30.83 11.33 3.15
C GLU A 297 29.77 10.30 2.73
N ILE A 298 30.15 9.37 1.86
CA ILE A 298 29.25 8.33 1.36
C ILE A 298 28.73 7.48 2.53
N SER A 299 29.63 6.99 3.38
CA SER A 299 29.26 6.20 4.57
C SER A 299 28.34 6.99 5.49
N ALA A 300 28.67 8.26 5.80
CA ALA A 300 27.85 9.10 6.66
C ALA A 300 26.43 9.33 6.11
N SER A 301 26.27 9.47 4.79
CA SER A 301 24.95 9.58 4.15
C SER A 301 24.14 8.27 4.16
N GLN A 302 24.82 7.13 4.23
CA GLN A 302 24.23 5.78 4.25
C GLN A 302 23.91 5.29 5.67
N ASP A 303 24.52 5.86 6.71
CA ASP A 303 24.41 5.39 8.10
C ASP A 303 22.96 5.32 8.60
N SER A 304 22.15 6.35 8.31
CA SER A 304 20.74 6.40 8.72
C SER A 304 19.89 5.35 8.02
N LEU A 305 20.12 5.16 6.72
CA LEU A 305 19.47 4.13 5.92
C LEU A 305 19.83 2.74 6.45
N ASN A 306 21.09 2.54 6.82
CA ASN A 306 21.58 1.30 7.40
C ASN A 306 20.94 1.02 8.77
N ALA A 307 20.88 2.03 9.63
CA ALA A 307 20.27 1.93 10.96
C ALA A 307 18.78 1.54 10.87
N LEU A 308 17.98 2.23 10.06
CA LEU A 308 16.55 1.93 9.89
C LEU A 308 16.30 0.50 9.39
N ALA A 309 17.11 0.04 8.43
CA ALA A 309 16.97 -1.31 7.91
C ALA A 309 17.32 -2.36 8.98
N HIS A 310 18.49 -2.25 9.61
CA HIS A 310 18.91 -3.21 10.63
C HIS A 310 18.03 -3.22 11.87
N ASP A 311 17.61 -2.05 12.35
CA ASP A 311 16.83 -1.94 13.58
C ASP A 311 15.42 -2.50 13.42
N THR A 312 14.87 -2.52 12.21
CA THR A 312 13.58 -3.15 11.88
C THR A 312 13.70 -4.61 11.41
N GLY A 313 14.92 -5.13 11.29
CA GLY A 313 15.19 -6.50 10.86
C GLY A 313 15.15 -6.71 9.34
N GLY A 314 15.33 -5.65 8.54
CA GLY A 314 15.57 -5.71 7.10
C GLY A 314 17.06 -5.58 6.74
N LYS A 315 17.36 -5.18 5.49
CA LYS A 315 18.73 -5.01 4.97
C LYS A 315 18.87 -3.70 4.19
N ALA A 316 20.08 -3.15 4.25
CA ALA A 316 20.54 -2.10 3.35
C ALA A 316 21.06 -2.68 2.04
N ILE A 317 20.69 -2.08 0.91
CA ILE A 317 21.14 -2.42 -0.43
C ILE A 317 21.83 -1.17 -0.99
N PHE A 318 23.16 -1.14 -0.87
CA PHE A 318 24.00 -0.02 -1.26
C PHE A 318 25.01 -0.42 -2.33
N ASN A 319 25.65 0.58 -2.95
CA ASN A 319 26.82 0.42 -3.81
C ASN A 319 26.61 -0.59 -4.97
N THR A 320 25.41 -0.61 -5.56
CA THR A 320 25.06 -1.48 -6.69
C THR A 320 24.23 -0.72 -7.73
N ASN A 321 24.59 -0.88 -9.00
CA ASN A 321 23.79 -0.40 -10.13
C ASN A 321 22.69 -1.41 -10.55
N SER A 322 22.65 -2.57 -9.90
CA SER A 322 21.63 -3.60 -10.09
C SER A 322 20.91 -3.82 -8.77
N MET A 323 19.86 -3.03 -8.54
CA MET A 323 19.05 -3.08 -7.31
C MET A 323 18.02 -4.19 -7.34
N GLU A 324 17.67 -4.67 -8.54
CA GLU A 324 16.62 -5.66 -8.78
C GLU A 324 16.91 -7.01 -8.10
N PRO A 325 18.14 -7.55 -8.13
CA PRO A 325 18.46 -8.74 -7.34
C PRO A 325 18.26 -8.53 -5.83
N GLY A 326 18.49 -7.32 -5.32
CA GLY A 326 18.26 -6.96 -3.93
C GLY A 326 16.78 -6.91 -3.57
N LEU A 327 15.96 -6.29 -4.43
CA LEU A 327 14.51 -6.25 -4.33
C LEU A 327 13.89 -7.66 -4.33
N GLY A 328 14.19 -8.46 -5.37
CA GLY A 328 13.65 -9.82 -5.50
C GLY A 328 14.09 -10.72 -4.34
N ARG A 329 15.32 -10.53 -3.84
CA ARG A 329 15.80 -11.22 -2.64
C ARG A 329 15.00 -10.79 -1.40
N ALA A 330 14.80 -9.49 -1.16
CA ALA A 330 14.02 -9.01 -0.02
C ALA A 330 12.60 -9.57 -0.03
N LEU A 331 11.92 -9.54 -1.18
CA LEU A 331 10.58 -10.11 -1.36
C LEU A 331 10.52 -11.60 -1.01
N LYS A 332 11.53 -12.37 -1.40
CA LYS A 332 11.65 -13.81 -1.10
C LYS A 332 12.08 -14.08 0.34
N GLU A 333 12.97 -13.28 0.89
CA GLU A 333 13.45 -13.42 2.27
C GLU A 333 12.34 -13.15 3.28
N THR A 334 11.43 -12.23 2.98
CA THR A 334 10.32 -11.89 3.88
C THR A 334 9.05 -12.72 3.68
N SER A 335 8.99 -13.59 2.67
CA SER A 335 7.81 -14.43 2.42
C SER A 335 7.63 -15.52 3.47
N THR A 336 8.68 -15.86 4.25
CA THR A 336 8.61 -16.92 5.25
C THR A 336 9.47 -16.57 6.46
N TYR A 337 8.94 -16.77 7.67
CA TYR A 337 9.66 -16.47 8.91
C TYR A 337 9.21 -17.34 10.09
N TYR A 338 10.07 -17.46 11.08
CA TYR A 338 9.72 -18.03 12.38
C TYR A 338 9.20 -16.92 13.31
N LEU A 339 8.03 -17.14 13.89
CA LEU A 339 7.42 -16.30 14.92
C LEU A 339 7.75 -16.88 16.28
N LEU A 340 8.47 -16.11 17.09
CA LEU A 340 8.81 -16.44 18.47
C LEU A 340 8.08 -15.42 19.36
N ALA A 341 7.27 -15.89 20.32
CA ALA A 341 6.66 -15.03 21.32
C ALA A 341 7.10 -15.45 22.74
N TRP A 342 7.22 -14.45 23.60
CA TRP A 342 7.51 -14.60 25.02
C TRP A 342 6.63 -13.62 25.80
N LYS A 343 6.41 -13.91 27.09
CA LYS A 343 5.70 -13.01 27.99
C LYS A 343 6.66 -12.04 28.68
N PRO A 344 6.45 -10.71 28.60
CA PRO A 344 7.21 -9.73 29.38
C PRO A 344 6.96 -9.88 30.89
N GLU A 345 7.99 -9.64 31.72
CA GLU A 345 7.87 -9.60 33.18
C GLU A 345 7.22 -8.28 33.65
N HIS A 346 6.48 -8.29 34.75
CA HIS A 346 5.62 -7.18 35.23
C HIS A 346 6.30 -5.81 35.44
N GLU A 347 7.64 -5.73 35.48
CA GLU A 347 8.39 -4.46 35.67
C GLU A 347 8.58 -3.61 34.41
N THR A 348 8.25 -4.10 33.21
CA THR A 348 8.58 -3.45 31.92
C THR A 348 7.63 -2.32 31.49
N GLN A 349 6.98 -1.60 32.39
CA GLN A 349 5.86 -0.70 32.02
C GLN A 349 5.98 0.77 32.47
N LYS A 350 7.09 1.18 33.11
CA LYS A 350 7.17 2.52 33.73
C LYS A 350 8.05 3.54 33.01
N ALA A 351 8.95 3.13 32.12
CA ALA A 351 9.82 4.04 31.36
C ALA A 351 10.01 3.56 29.92
N SER A 352 10.16 4.47 28.96
CA SER A 352 10.51 4.16 27.56
C SER A 352 11.98 3.72 27.47
N ARG A 353 12.28 2.54 28.00
CA ARG A 353 13.60 1.92 27.93
C ARG A 353 13.69 1.07 26.68
N PHE A 354 14.76 1.24 25.91
CA PHE A 354 15.10 0.34 24.83
C PHE A 354 15.63 -0.99 25.38
N ARG A 355 15.08 -2.09 24.89
CA ARG A 355 15.46 -3.47 25.21
C ARG A 355 16.15 -4.09 24.00
N ARG A 356 17.37 -4.57 24.19
CA ARG A 356 18.12 -5.26 23.14
C ARG A 356 17.59 -6.69 22.99
N LEU A 357 17.33 -7.09 21.76
CA LEU A 357 16.82 -8.41 21.40
C LEU A 357 17.89 -9.18 20.63
N GLU A 358 18.16 -10.40 21.06
CA GLU A 358 19.08 -11.32 20.38
C GLU A 358 18.41 -12.68 20.22
N VAL A 359 18.54 -13.25 19.02
CA VAL A 359 18.07 -14.61 18.72
C VAL A 359 19.21 -15.36 18.07
N LYS A 360 19.50 -16.57 18.56
CA LYS A 360 20.51 -17.47 18.01
C LYS A 360 19.89 -18.82 17.69
N VAL A 361 20.48 -19.52 16.71
CA VAL A 361 20.20 -20.93 16.47
C VAL A 361 21.29 -21.76 17.15
N VAL A 362 20.92 -22.53 18.16
CA VAL A 362 21.85 -23.30 18.98
C VAL A 362 22.52 -24.38 18.13
N GLY A 363 23.84 -24.49 18.25
CA GLY A 363 24.63 -25.49 17.53
C GLY A 363 24.79 -25.25 16.02
N LYS A 364 24.28 -24.14 15.47
CA LYS A 364 24.35 -23.82 14.03
C LYS A 364 24.89 -22.39 13.78
N PRO A 365 26.16 -22.10 14.13
CA PRO A 365 26.75 -20.76 14.02
C PRO A 365 26.90 -20.27 12.56
N GLU A 366 26.84 -21.17 11.58
CA GLU A 366 26.85 -20.85 10.16
C GLU A 366 25.56 -20.21 9.65
N LEU A 367 24.47 -20.31 10.42
CA LEU A 367 23.18 -19.73 10.06
C LEU A 367 23.10 -18.26 10.47
N THR A 368 22.54 -17.44 9.57
CA THR A 368 22.32 -16.02 9.83
C THR A 368 20.90 -15.81 10.33
N VAL A 369 20.76 -15.34 11.57
CA VAL A 369 19.46 -14.94 12.12
C VAL A 369 19.25 -13.44 11.88
N GLN A 370 18.17 -13.13 11.17
CA GLN A 370 17.76 -11.76 10.92
C GLN A 370 16.51 -11.44 11.74
N VAL A 371 16.67 -10.53 12.69
CA VAL A 371 15.64 -10.08 13.62
C VAL A 371 15.88 -8.60 13.95
N ARG A 372 14.81 -7.88 14.31
CA ARG A 372 14.92 -6.49 14.79
C ARG A 372 15.88 -6.41 15.99
N ARG A 373 16.63 -5.32 16.11
CA ARG A 373 17.64 -5.16 17.18
C ARG A 373 17.05 -5.06 18.58
N GLY A 374 15.79 -4.64 18.70
CA GLY A 374 15.17 -4.43 20.00
C GLY A 374 13.76 -3.88 19.92
N PHE A 375 13.26 -3.41 21.04
CA PHE A 375 11.96 -2.74 21.17
C PHE A 375 11.97 -1.78 22.35
N PHE A 376 11.00 -0.88 22.41
CA PHE A 376 10.78 -0.02 23.56
C PHE A 376 9.61 -0.53 24.40
N ASP A 377 9.81 -0.55 25.72
CA ASP A 377 8.79 -0.93 26.72
C ASP A 377 7.53 -0.04 26.62
N VAL A 378 7.73 1.27 26.41
CA VAL A 378 6.68 2.27 26.15
C VAL A 378 7.06 3.07 24.91
N GLU A 379 6.09 3.45 24.09
CA GLU A 379 6.33 4.30 22.92
C GLU A 379 7.06 5.60 23.31
N PRO A 380 8.15 5.97 22.62
CA PRO A 380 8.77 7.27 22.82
C PRO A 380 7.79 8.38 22.42
N GLU A 381 7.40 9.24 23.37
CA GLU A 381 6.52 10.37 23.07
C GLU A 381 7.25 11.41 22.19
N PRO A 382 6.55 12.05 21.23
CA PRO A 382 7.13 13.13 20.46
C PRO A 382 7.45 14.35 21.36
N PRO A 383 8.56 15.09 21.12
CA PRO A 383 9.00 16.21 21.97
C PRO A 383 8.06 17.40 22.14
N LEU A 384 6.88 17.41 21.47
CA LEU A 384 5.93 18.52 21.47
C LEU A 384 4.61 18.24 22.22
N ALA A 385 4.47 17.10 22.91
CA ALA A 385 3.32 16.81 23.76
C ALA A 385 3.31 17.55 25.13
N LYS A 386 4.22 18.52 25.33
CA LYS A 386 4.09 19.56 26.36
C LYS A 386 3.54 20.88 25.80
N ALA A 387 2.88 20.86 24.64
CA ALA A 387 1.94 21.91 24.31
C ALA A 387 0.94 22.01 25.48
N LYS A 388 0.87 23.20 26.08
CA LYS A 388 -0.02 23.55 27.20
C LYS A 388 -1.33 22.77 27.09
N LYS A 389 -1.79 22.19 28.20
CA LYS A 389 -3.22 21.97 28.43
C LYS A 389 -3.89 23.33 28.26
N THR A 390 -4.19 23.71 27.03
CA THR A 390 -5.11 24.78 26.73
C THR A 390 -6.39 24.31 27.36
N LYS A 391 -6.80 24.97 28.45
CA LYS A 391 -8.13 24.78 29.03
C LYS A 391 -9.10 24.68 27.88
N GLU A 392 -9.91 23.61 27.88
CA GLU A 392 -11.07 23.51 27.02
C GLU A 392 -11.72 24.90 26.94
N PRO A 393 -11.98 25.45 25.75
CA PRO A 393 -12.85 26.60 25.66
C PRO A 393 -14.17 26.16 26.28
N ASP A 394 -14.60 26.89 27.32
CA ASP A 394 -15.88 26.71 27.97
C ASP A 394 -16.97 26.82 26.91
N THR A 395 -17.39 25.69 26.32
CA THR A 395 -18.51 25.62 25.38
C THR A 395 -19.81 25.66 26.18
N ARG A 396 -20.05 26.77 26.88
CA ARG A 396 -21.36 27.08 27.49
C ARG A 396 -22.20 28.03 26.67
N ASN A 397 -21.73 28.51 25.52
CA ASN A 397 -22.55 29.31 24.62
C ASN A 397 -22.24 29.01 23.14
N LYS A 398 -22.89 27.99 22.59
CA LYS A 398 -23.26 27.93 21.16
C LYS A 398 -24.67 27.32 21.06
N PRO A 399 -25.57 27.88 20.23
CA PRO A 399 -26.94 27.40 20.13
C PRO A 399 -26.97 25.94 19.69
N ALA A 400 -27.78 25.15 20.40
CA ALA A 400 -28.15 23.80 20.01
C ALA A 400 -28.96 23.86 18.71
N GLU A 401 -28.41 23.32 17.62
CA GLU A 401 -29.14 22.75 16.48
C GLU A 401 -28.12 22.20 15.46
N LYS A 402 -27.56 21.01 15.73
CA LYS A 402 -27.12 20.12 14.64
C LYS A 402 -28.14 19.00 14.59
N SER A 403 -28.96 18.98 13.54
CA SER A 403 -29.88 17.88 13.31
C SER A 403 -29.12 16.54 13.28
N PRO A 404 -29.68 15.45 13.82
CA PRO A 404 -29.04 14.12 13.85
C PRO A 404 -28.56 13.65 12.48
N GLU A 405 -29.26 14.06 11.42
CA GLU A 405 -28.95 13.72 10.03
C GLU A 405 -27.61 14.31 9.55
N LYS A 406 -27.34 15.59 9.85
CA LYS A 406 -26.06 16.23 9.48
C LYS A 406 -24.87 15.61 10.20
N SER A 407 -25.06 15.08 11.41
CA SER A 407 -24.02 14.31 12.10
C SER A 407 -23.79 12.94 11.48
N SER A 408 -24.85 12.21 11.10
CA SER A 408 -24.75 10.89 10.48
C SER A 408 -24.04 10.92 9.12
N GLU A 409 -24.38 11.89 8.26
CA GLU A 409 -23.74 12.11 6.95
C GLU A 409 -22.26 12.45 7.12
N SER A 410 -21.93 13.32 8.08
CA SER A 410 -20.53 13.68 8.38
C SER A 410 -19.71 12.49 8.86
N GLU A 411 -20.29 11.58 9.65
CA GLU A 411 -19.62 10.36 10.13
C GLU A 411 -19.39 9.35 9.01
N LEU A 412 -20.41 9.11 8.18
CA LEU A 412 -20.29 8.18 7.05
C LEU A 412 -19.25 8.67 6.04
N ARG A 413 -19.27 9.96 5.71
CA ARG A 413 -18.25 10.58 4.86
C ARG A 413 -16.84 10.45 5.44
N LYS A 414 -16.68 10.63 6.75
CA LYS A 414 -15.38 10.40 7.42
C LYS A 414 -14.92 8.95 7.30
N ALA A 415 -15.82 7.98 7.45
CA ALA A 415 -15.50 6.55 7.31
C ALA A 415 -14.99 6.22 5.89
N MET A 416 -15.62 6.80 4.86
CA MET A 416 -15.22 6.64 3.45
C MET A 416 -13.86 7.28 3.13
N LEU A 417 -13.51 8.39 3.79
CA LEU A 417 -12.27 9.12 3.52
C LEU A 417 -11.03 8.57 4.25
N THR A 418 -11.21 7.55 5.11
CA THR A 418 -10.07 6.89 5.75
C THR A 418 -9.15 6.20 4.72
N PRO A 419 -7.82 6.08 4.97
CA PRO A 419 -6.89 5.42 4.03
C PRO A 419 -7.14 3.92 3.85
N TYR A 420 -7.65 3.26 4.89
CA TYR A 420 -7.94 1.83 4.90
C TYR A 420 -9.40 1.61 5.27
N PRO A 421 -10.11 0.68 4.60
CA PRO A 421 -11.54 0.50 4.80
C PRO A 421 -11.90 0.09 6.23
N LYS A 422 -13.00 0.64 6.76
CA LYS A 422 -13.60 0.18 8.03
C LYS A 422 -14.41 -1.09 7.78
N ARG A 423 -14.32 -2.04 8.71
CA ARG A 423 -14.95 -3.37 8.56
C ARG A 423 -15.99 -3.69 9.63
N ASP A 424 -16.50 -2.69 10.34
CA ASP A 424 -17.57 -2.93 11.33
C ASP A 424 -18.86 -3.38 10.65
N ILE A 425 -19.08 -2.96 9.40
CA ILE A 425 -20.03 -3.54 8.45
C ILE A 425 -19.19 -3.96 7.23
N PRO A 426 -19.09 -5.26 6.89
CA PRO A 426 -18.39 -5.68 5.69
C PRO A 426 -19.18 -5.27 4.45
N ILE A 427 -18.50 -4.64 3.50
CA ILE A 427 -19.06 -4.22 2.22
C ILE A 427 -18.28 -4.92 1.12
N SER A 428 -18.97 -5.77 0.36
CA SER A 428 -18.49 -6.28 -0.92
C SER A 428 -18.78 -5.22 -1.99
N LEU A 429 -17.76 -4.82 -2.73
CA LEU A 429 -17.86 -3.77 -3.76
C LEU A 429 -17.45 -4.35 -5.12
N ASN A 430 -18.36 -4.25 -6.09
CA ASN A 430 -18.08 -4.50 -7.50
C ASN A 430 -18.14 -3.20 -8.29
N LEU A 431 -17.14 -2.98 -9.15
CA LEU A 431 -17.10 -1.87 -10.10
C LEU A 431 -17.00 -2.43 -11.51
N SER A 432 -17.97 -2.09 -12.35
CA SER A 432 -18.02 -2.57 -13.73
C SER A 432 -18.28 -1.42 -14.68
N TYR A 433 -17.53 -1.35 -15.79
CA TYR A 433 -17.86 -0.43 -16.87
C TYR A 433 -18.31 -1.16 -18.13
N PHE A 434 -19.20 -0.52 -18.87
CA PHE A 434 -19.60 -0.92 -20.22
C PHE A 434 -20.13 0.30 -20.98
N ASN A 435 -20.10 0.22 -22.31
CA ASN A 435 -20.54 1.28 -23.19
C ASN A 435 -22.03 1.16 -23.53
N THR A 436 -22.81 2.21 -23.30
CA THR A 436 -24.23 2.26 -23.70
C THR A 436 -24.41 2.98 -25.03
N VAL A 437 -25.48 2.65 -25.78
CA VAL A 437 -25.75 3.23 -27.11
C VAL A 437 -25.91 4.75 -27.00
N ALA A 438 -26.61 5.18 -25.96
CA ALA A 438 -27.19 6.52 -25.90
C ALA A 438 -26.24 7.55 -25.29
N LYS A 439 -25.41 7.14 -24.32
CA LYS A 439 -24.68 8.06 -23.44
C LYS A 439 -23.20 7.72 -23.26
N GLY A 440 -22.70 6.67 -23.91
CA GLY A 440 -21.29 6.29 -23.84
C GLY A 440 -20.92 5.42 -22.64
N PRO A 441 -19.66 5.47 -22.16
CA PRO A 441 -19.18 4.66 -21.06
C PRO A 441 -19.95 4.93 -19.76
N MET A 442 -20.49 3.87 -19.18
CA MET A 442 -21.19 3.89 -17.90
C MET A 442 -20.44 3.03 -16.90
N LEU A 443 -20.23 3.58 -15.71
CA LEU A 443 -19.80 2.86 -14.53
C LEU A 443 -21.04 2.40 -13.75
N TRP A 444 -21.09 1.10 -13.45
CA TRP A 444 -22.01 0.50 -12.49
C TRP A 444 -21.24 0.15 -11.22
N VAL A 445 -21.70 0.72 -10.11
CA VAL A 445 -21.22 0.48 -8.75
C VAL A 445 -22.24 -0.41 -8.07
N ALA A 446 -21.84 -1.59 -7.61
CA ALA A 446 -22.69 -2.49 -6.87
C ALA A 446 -22.08 -2.80 -5.50
N MET A 447 -22.89 -2.65 -4.45
CA MET A 447 -22.54 -2.92 -3.06
C MET A 447 -23.40 -4.04 -2.53
N GLN A 448 -22.81 -4.90 -1.70
CA GLN A 448 -23.52 -5.97 -1.00
C GLN A 448 -23.04 -6.04 0.45
N MET A 449 -23.98 -6.11 1.38
CA MET A 449 -23.74 -6.13 2.82
C MET A 449 -24.62 -7.18 3.48
N PRO A 450 -24.08 -8.04 4.37
CA PRO A 450 -24.90 -9.01 5.08
C PRO A 450 -25.82 -8.32 6.10
N ASN A 451 -27.09 -8.74 6.15
CA ASN A 451 -28.08 -8.10 7.03
C ASN A 451 -27.77 -8.29 8.52
N GLU A 452 -27.00 -9.32 8.88
CA GLU A 452 -26.59 -9.60 10.27
C GLU A 452 -25.78 -8.46 10.93
N PHE A 453 -25.22 -7.54 10.14
CA PHE A 453 -24.46 -6.39 10.65
C PHE A 453 -25.34 -5.17 10.95
N PHE A 454 -26.64 -5.22 10.67
CA PHE A 454 -27.60 -4.15 10.94
C PHE A 454 -28.50 -4.49 12.12
N THR A 455 -28.91 -3.46 12.85
CA THR A 455 -29.75 -3.63 14.04
C THR A 455 -31.21 -3.50 13.67
N PHE A 456 -31.88 -4.65 13.60
CA PHE A 456 -33.32 -4.72 13.40
C PHE A 456 -34.06 -4.42 14.70
N VAL A 457 -35.08 -3.57 14.63
CA VAL A 457 -35.96 -3.21 15.73
C VAL A 457 -37.42 -3.51 15.37
N PRO A 458 -38.27 -3.86 16.35
CA PRO A 458 -39.69 -4.11 16.09
C PRO A 458 -40.39 -2.85 15.53
N ALA A 459 -41.10 -3.01 14.41
CA ALA A 459 -41.95 -1.98 13.81
C ALA A 459 -43.16 -2.65 13.12
N GLU A 460 -44.38 -2.28 13.50
CA GLU A 460 -45.63 -2.72 12.85
C GLU A 460 -45.77 -4.26 12.66
N GLY A 461 -45.35 -5.04 13.65
CA GLY A 461 -45.43 -6.51 13.58
C GLY A 461 -44.35 -7.17 12.72
N ARG A 462 -43.40 -6.38 12.20
CA ARG A 462 -42.16 -6.83 11.54
C ARG A 462 -40.94 -6.35 12.31
N GLN A 463 -39.77 -6.74 11.81
CA GLN A 463 -38.48 -6.23 12.22
C GLN A 463 -37.93 -5.33 11.13
N THR A 464 -37.58 -4.09 11.45
CA THR A 464 -37.06 -3.11 10.49
C THR A 464 -35.68 -2.62 10.91
N ALA A 465 -34.77 -2.49 9.95
CA ALA A 465 -33.48 -1.83 10.11
C ALA A 465 -33.33 -0.70 9.07
N VAL A 466 -32.55 0.34 9.40
CA VAL A 466 -32.27 1.45 8.47
C VAL A 466 -30.77 1.57 8.26
N ALA A 467 -30.36 1.45 6.99
CA ALA A 467 -28.98 1.62 6.56
C ALA A 467 -28.83 2.93 5.79
N SER A 468 -27.89 3.79 6.20
CA SER A 468 -27.42 4.89 5.35
C SER A 468 -26.31 4.37 4.44
N VAL A 469 -26.44 4.55 3.13
CA VAL A 469 -25.43 4.19 2.13
C VAL A 469 -24.97 5.42 1.37
N ALA A 470 -23.67 5.56 1.17
CA ALA A 470 -23.11 6.68 0.44
C ALA A 470 -21.92 6.26 -0.42
N GLY A 471 -21.69 6.99 -1.51
CA GLY A 471 -20.62 6.74 -2.45
C GLY A 471 -20.12 8.01 -3.12
N THR A 472 -18.84 8.05 -3.46
CA THR A 472 -18.23 9.15 -4.20
C THR A 472 -17.19 8.61 -5.17
N VAL A 473 -17.27 9.08 -6.43
CA VAL A 473 -16.29 8.81 -7.48
C VAL A 473 -15.25 9.92 -7.47
N PHE A 474 -13.99 9.55 -7.32
CA PHE A 474 -12.84 10.45 -7.38
C PHE A 474 -12.05 10.18 -8.65
N ASN A 475 -11.61 11.21 -9.36
CA ASN A 475 -10.60 11.01 -10.40
C ASN A 475 -9.22 10.72 -9.79
N ASP A 476 -8.25 10.41 -10.63
CA ASP A 476 -6.86 10.16 -10.24
C ASP A 476 -6.22 11.33 -9.45
N ARG A 477 -6.71 12.57 -9.60
CA ARG A 477 -6.25 13.76 -8.85
C ARG A 477 -6.91 13.88 -7.47
N GLY A 478 -7.80 12.98 -7.10
CA GLY A 478 -8.56 13.04 -5.85
C GLY A 478 -9.69 14.08 -5.86
N MET A 479 -10.07 14.58 -7.04
CA MET A 479 -11.23 15.46 -7.16
C MET A 479 -12.50 14.62 -7.15
N ALA A 480 -13.42 14.93 -6.22
CA ALA A 480 -14.73 14.31 -6.15
C ALA A 480 -15.60 14.72 -7.34
N GLY A 481 -16.27 13.75 -7.95
CA GLY A 481 -17.27 13.93 -8.99
C GLY A 481 -18.62 13.43 -8.52
N ALA A 482 -19.23 12.54 -9.30
CA ALA A 482 -20.53 11.96 -9.00
C ALA A 482 -20.52 11.14 -7.71
N GLY A 483 -21.70 10.98 -7.11
CA GLY A 483 -21.90 10.23 -5.88
C GLY A 483 -23.38 10.02 -5.58
N PHE A 484 -23.63 9.33 -4.48
CA PHE A 484 -24.96 9.07 -3.95
C PHE A 484 -24.92 9.11 -2.42
N ASP A 485 -26.07 9.39 -1.83
CA ASP A 485 -26.32 9.31 -0.39
C ASP A 485 -27.80 8.98 -0.21
N ASN A 486 -28.11 7.83 0.38
CA ASN A 486 -29.47 7.32 0.52
C ASN A 486 -29.64 6.58 1.85
N LYS A 487 -30.88 6.60 2.38
CA LYS A 487 -31.31 5.73 3.49
C LYS A 487 -32.16 4.61 2.93
N ILE A 488 -31.87 3.38 3.34
CA ILE A 488 -32.59 2.17 2.91
C ILE A 488 -33.20 1.52 4.14
N ALA A 489 -34.52 1.32 4.12
CA ALA A 489 -35.22 0.51 5.10
C ALA A 489 -35.22 -0.96 4.65
N MET A 490 -34.90 -1.86 5.58
CA MET A 490 -34.91 -3.30 5.39
C MET A 490 -35.94 -3.90 6.34
N ASP A 491 -36.90 -4.66 5.81
CA ASP A 491 -37.93 -5.32 6.61
C ASP A 491 -37.73 -6.84 6.60
N ALA A 492 -37.92 -7.47 7.76
CA ALA A 492 -37.87 -8.91 7.94
C ALA A 492 -39.01 -9.39 8.84
N PRO A 493 -39.52 -10.62 8.64
CA PRO A 493 -40.58 -11.17 9.48
C PRO A 493 -40.12 -11.50 10.90
N SER A 494 -38.84 -11.82 11.10
CA SER A 494 -38.22 -12.02 12.41
C SER A 494 -36.72 -11.67 12.37
N ILE A 495 -36.07 -11.58 13.54
CA ILE A 495 -34.63 -11.32 13.63
C ILE A 495 -33.83 -12.50 13.07
N GLU A 496 -34.30 -13.73 13.28
CA GLU A 496 -33.70 -14.94 12.73
C GLU A 496 -33.76 -14.92 11.20
N ALA A 497 -34.91 -14.56 10.62
CA ALA A 497 -35.07 -14.44 9.18
C ALA A 497 -34.16 -13.36 8.58
N ALA A 498 -34.01 -12.23 9.28
CA ALA A 498 -33.07 -11.18 8.88
C ALA A 498 -31.60 -11.65 8.86
N ARG A 499 -31.25 -12.65 9.68
CA ARG A 499 -29.89 -13.17 9.82
C ARG A 499 -29.60 -14.39 8.94
N GLN A 500 -30.62 -15.04 8.38
CA GLN A 500 -30.45 -16.23 7.54
C GLN A 500 -30.09 -15.88 6.09
N GLY A 501 -28.86 -15.41 5.87
CA GLY A 501 -28.29 -15.24 4.52
C GLY A 501 -28.96 -14.16 3.66
N GLN A 502 -29.81 -13.30 4.25
CA GLN A 502 -30.32 -12.12 3.56
C GLN A 502 -29.23 -11.04 3.50
N GLU A 503 -29.15 -10.37 2.35
CA GLU A 503 -28.14 -9.36 2.10
C GLU A 503 -28.79 -8.11 1.51
N LEU A 504 -28.31 -6.95 1.95
CA LEU A 504 -28.64 -5.67 1.37
C LEU A 504 -27.77 -5.46 0.14
N THR A 505 -28.40 -5.34 -1.02
CA THR A 505 -27.73 -4.93 -2.26
C THR A 505 -28.10 -3.50 -2.64
N TYR A 506 -27.13 -2.74 -3.16
CA TYR A 506 -27.35 -1.39 -3.64
C TYR A 506 -26.56 -1.12 -4.92
N GLY A 507 -27.23 -0.61 -5.94
CA GLY A 507 -26.64 -0.31 -7.24
C GLY A 507 -26.70 1.19 -7.57
N TYR A 508 -25.62 1.73 -8.12
CA TYR A 508 -25.53 3.10 -8.62
C TYR A 508 -24.87 3.13 -9.99
N SER A 509 -25.48 3.85 -10.95
CA SER A 509 -24.95 3.97 -12.31
C SER A 509 -24.62 5.42 -12.64
N VAL A 510 -23.45 5.65 -13.25
CA VAL A 510 -23.01 6.98 -13.66
C VAL A 510 -22.23 6.92 -14.97
N TYR A 511 -22.46 7.91 -15.84
CA TYR A 511 -21.70 8.09 -17.07
C TYR A 511 -20.42 8.87 -16.78
N LEU A 512 -19.28 8.36 -17.24
CA LEU A 512 -17.97 8.94 -16.97
C LEU A 512 -17.21 9.17 -18.28
N GLN A 513 -16.36 10.19 -18.27
CA GLN A 513 -15.36 10.38 -19.31
C GLN A 513 -14.24 9.34 -19.17
N PRO A 514 -13.43 9.12 -20.22
CA PRO A 514 -12.24 8.29 -20.11
C PRO A 514 -11.29 8.78 -19.01
N GLY A 515 -10.75 7.86 -18.23
CA GLY A 515 -9.84 8.16 -17.14
C GLY A 515 -9.78 7.09 -16.05
N LEU A 516 -8.87 7.29 -15.10
CA LEU A 516 -8.72 6.45 -13.92
C LEU A 516 -9.51 7.04 -12.75
N TYR A 517 -10.34 6.20 -12.11
CA TYR A 517 -11.22 6.62 -11.03
C TYR A 517 -11.11 5.70 -9.81
N GLN A 518 -11.22 6.28 -8.62
CA GLN A 518 -11.47 5.55 -7.38
C GLN A 518 -12.92 5.76 -6.95
N VAL A 519 -13.65 4.69 -6.72
CA VAL A 519 -14.95 4.76 -6.07
C VAL A 519 -14.75 4.42 -4.60
N ARG A 520 -15.18 5.32 -3.71
CA ARG A 520 -15.24 5.06 -2.28
C ARG A 520 -16.70 4.95 -1.88
N VAL A 521 -17.04 3.94 -1.11
CA VAL A 521 -18.40 3.68 -0.61
C VAL A 521 -18.39 3.45 0.89
N GLY A 522 -19.54 3.67 1.52
CA GLY A 522 -19.75 3.39 2.93
C GLY A 522 -21.18 3.02 3.22
N ALA A 523 -21.36 2.32 4.34
CA ALA A 523 -22.64 2.01 4.92
C ALA A 523 -22.61 2.25 6.43
N ARG A 524 -23.73 2.67 7.00
CA ARG A 524 -23.90 2.91 8.43
C ARG A 524 -25.23 2.36 8.91
N ASP A 525 -25.21 1.61 9.99
CA ASP A 525 -26.43 1.25 10.73
C ASP A 525 -26.91 2.48 11.51
N GLU A 526 -28.07 3.03 11.16
CA GLU A 526 -28.58 4.25 11.79
C GLU A 526 -28.91 4.05 13.28
N LYS A 527 -29.15 2.80 13.70
CA LYS A 527 -29.48 2.51 15.10
C LYS A 527 -28.25 2.51 16.01
N THR A 528 -27.13 1.95 15.56
CA THR A 528 -25.91 1.81 16.39
C THR A 528 -24.78 2.77 16.03
N GLY A 529 -24.83 3.38 14.85
CA GLY A 529 -23.73 4.19 14.30
C GLY A 529 -22.53 3.37 13.81
N ARG A 530 -22.59 2.03 13.85
CA ARG A 530 -21.56 1.16 13.26
C ARG A 530 -21.46 1.47 11.76
N SER A 531 -20.24 1.53 11.24
CA SER A 531 -20.00 1.89 9.84
C SER A 531 -18.95 1.02 9.17
N GLY A 532 -19.24 0.66 7.92
CA GLY A 532 -18.33 0.03 6.99
C GLY A 532 -17.89 1.02 5.92
N SER A 533 -16.72 0.78 5.33
CA SER A 533 -16.34 1.42 4.08
C SER A 533 -15.62 0.41 3.17
N ALA A 534 -15.62 0.71 1.87
CA ALA A 534 -14.86 -0.01 0.87
C ALA A 534 -14.44 0.97 -0.23
N TYR A 535 -13.43 0.61 -1.02
CA TYR A 535 -13.07 1.36 -2.21
C TYR A 535 -12.54 0.43 -3.29
N GLY A 536 -12.61 0.88 -4.54
CA GLY A 536 -12.07 0.17 -5.69
C GLY A 536 -11.59 1.15 -6.75
N TRP A 537 -10.59 0.72 -7.53
CA TRP A 537 -10.11 1.45 -8.69
C TRP A 537 -10.70 0.87 -9.96
N ILE A 538 -11.08 1.74 -10.90
CA ILE A 538 -11.52 1.35 -12.23
C ILE A 538 -10.99 2.32 -13.28
N GLU A 539 -10.54 1.78 -14.39
CA GLU A 539 -10.15 2.53 -15.57
C GLU A 539 -11.30 2.55 -16.57
N ILE A 540 -11.68 3.74 -17.03
CA ILE A 540 -12.63 3.93 -18.11
C ILE A 540 -11.81 4.22 -19.38
N PRO A 541 -11.76 3.30 -20.37
CA PRO A 541 -10.91 3.48 -21.54
C PRO A 541 -11.44 4.59 -22.47
N ASN A 542 -10.53 5.20 -23.23
CA ASN A 542 -10.91 6.13 -24.29
C ASN A 542 -11.36 5.37 -25.54
N LEU A 543 -12.64 4.98 -25.58
CA LEU A 543 -13.20 4.27 -26.74
C LEU A 543 -13.18 5.09 -28.03
N GLY A 544 -13.06 6.43 -27.94
CA GLY A 544 -12.93 7.31 -29.10
C GLY A 544 -11.58 7.23 -29.82
N SER A 545 -10.56 6.59 -29.23
CA SER A 545 -9.26 6.40 -29.88
C SER A 545 -9.28 5.40 -31.04
N GLY A 546 -10.34 4.58 -31.13
CA GLY A 546 -10.44 3.48 -32.09
C GLY A 546 -9.56 2.28 -31.74
N GLU A 547 -8.96 2.23 -30.54
CA GLU A 547 -8.21 1.07 -30.08
C GLU A 547 -9.15 -0.05 -29.62
N LEU A 548 -8.77 -1.29 -29.93
CA LEU A 548 -9.47 -2.51 -29.50
C LEU A 548 -9.54 -2.53 -27.98
N ALA A 549 -10.76 -2.60 -27.43
CA ALA A 549 -11.00 -2.60 -26.00
C ALA A 549 -12.06 -3.62 -25.61
N LEU A 550 -12.12 -3.94 -24.32
CA LEU A 550 -13.16 -4.78 -23.72
C LEU A 550 -14.00 -3.95 -22.75
N SER A 551 -15.15 -4.43 -22.32
CA SER A 551 -15.82 -3.98 -21.09
C SER A 551 -15.16 -4.58 -19.85
N SER A 552 -15.65 -4.24 -18.65
CA SER A 552 -15.45 -5.10 -17.48
C SER A 552 -16.02 -6.50 -17.74
N LEU A 553 -15.47 -7.52 -17.06
CA LEU A 553 -16.04 -8.87 -17.04
C LEU A 553 -17.19 -8.90 -16.04
N LEU A 554 -18.41 -8.99 -16.56
CA LEU A 554 -19.61 -9.15 -15.75
C LEU A 554 -19.77 -10.62 -15.43
N VAL A 555 -19.59 -11.03 -14.17
CA VAL A 555 -19.64 -12.43 -13.75
C VAL A 555 -20.89 -12.73 -12.93
N GLY A 556 -21.39 -13.96 -13.03
CA GLY A 556 -22.65 -14.36 -12.39
C GLY A 556 -22.77 -15.87 -12.26
N VAL A 557 -23.74 -16.29 -11.44
CA VAL A 557 -24.10 -17.69 -11.25
C VAL A 557 -25.21 -18.08 -12.24
N ARG A 558 -25.44 -19.39 -12.42
CA ARG A 558 -26.62 -19.85 -13.15
C ARG A 558 -27.86 -19.56 -12.27
N PRO A 559 -28.87 -18.83 -12.75
CA PRO A 559 -30.05 -18.52 -11.94
C PRO A 559 -30.70 -19.82 -11.45
N GLN A 560 -31.05 -19.88 -10.17
CA GLN A 560 -32.11 -20.80 -9.76
C GLN A 560 -33.45 -20.23 -10.26
N PRO A 561 -34.40 -21.05 -10.73
CA PRO A 561 -35.72 -20.55 -11.10
C PRO A 561 -36.47 -20.15 -9.84
N THR A 562 -36.22 -18.95 -9.33
CA THR A 562 -36.96 -18.34 -8.23
C THR A 562 -37.70 -17.11 -8.75
N ILE A 563 -39.03 -17.22 -8.72
CA ILE A 563 -39.98 -16.17 -9.03
C ILE A 563 -39.80 -15.06 -7.98
N SER A 564 -39.50 -13.82 -8.37
CA SER A 564 -39.98 -12.65 -7.62
C SER A 564 -39.86 -11.33 -8.39
N ASN A 565 -40.92 -10.54 -8.21
CA ASN A 565 -41.17 -9.18 -8.68
C ASN A 565 -40.29 -8.16 -7.94
N ALA A 566 -39.77 -7.14 -8.64
CA ALA A 566 -39.81 -5.73 -8.20
C ALA A 566 -39.27 -4.79 -9.28
N SER A 567 -40.04 -3.74 -9.52
CA SER A 567 -39.82 -2.62 -10.43
C SER A 567 -38.75 -1.63 -9.95
N ALA A 568 -37.79 -1.27 -10.82
CA ALA A 568 -37.18 0.06 -10.87
C ALA A 568 -36.56 0.30 -12.26
N ALA A 569 -36.84 1.46 -12.85
CA ALA A 569 -36.70 1.72 -14.28
C ALA A 569 -35.25 2.00 -14.77
N THR A 570 -34.90 1.32 -15.87
CA THR A 570 -34.00 1.73 -16.97
C THR A 570 -32.51 2.01 -16.67
N VAL A 571 -31.66 0.98 -16.82
CA VAL A 571 -31.07 0.54 -18.11
C VAL A 571 -31.01 -1.00 -18.04
N ASN A 572 -31.67 -1.72 -18.95
CA ASN A 572 -31.79 -3.18 -18.91
C ASN A 572 -30.42 -3.88 -19.12
N ILE A 573 -29.69 -4.04 -18.03
CA ILE A 573 -29.04 -5.31 -17.71
C ILE A 573 -30.19 -6.34 -17.67
N PRO A 574 -30.10 -7.50 -18.35
CA PRO A 574 -31.21 -8.45 -18.38
C PRO A 574 -31.66 -8.77 -16.95
N ASP A 575 -32.96 -8.56 -16.63
CA ASP A 575 -33.61 -8.89 -15.34
C ASP A 575 -33.46 -10.37 -14.95
N THR A 576 -32.84 -11.19 -15.80
CA THR A 576 -32.63 -12.64 -15.65
C THR A 576 -31.16 -13.05 -15.50
N ALA A 577 -30.23 -12.11 -15.42
CA ALA A 577 -28.80 -12.40 -15.19
C ALA A 577 -28.42 -12.02 -13.76
N GLU A 578 -28.38 -13.01 -12.87
CA GLU A 578 -27.85 -12.85 -11.51
C GLU A 578 -26.33 -12.62 -11.57
N PHE A 579 -25.91 -11.36 -11.66
CA PHE A 579 -24.51 -10.99 -11.52
C PHE A 579 -24.10 -11.13 -10.06
N SER A 580 -22.97 -11.78 -9.83
CA SER A 580 -22.39 -11.92 -8.50
C SER A 580 -21.70 -10.61 -8.16
N ILE A 581 -22.06 -9.98 -7.04
CA ILE A 581 -21.34 -8.79 -6.54
C ILE A 581 -20.11 -9.22 -5.73
N THR A 582 -20.23 -10.32 -4.97
CA THR A 582 -19.14 -10.91 -4.18
C THR A 582 -18.09 -11.63 -5.00
N HIS A 583 -18.43 -12.05 -6.23
CA HIS A 583 -17.63 -12.98 -7.03
C HIS A 583 -17.27 -14.27 -6.29
N ASN A 584 -18.15 -14.72 -5.39
CA ASN A 584 -18.02 -16.02 -4.74
C ASN A 584 -18.88 -17.06 -5.47
N PHE A 585 -18.32 -18.24 -5.70
CA PHE A 585 -18.93 -19.32 -6.47
C PHE A 585 -18.79 -20.68 -5.77
N PRO A 586 -19.82 -21.55 -5.79
CA PRO A 586 -19.70 -22.89 -5.22
C PRO A 586 -18.76 -23.77 -6.06
N THR A 587 -18.00 -24.66 -5.40
CA THR A 587 -17.08 -25.63 -6.03
C THR A 587 -17.71 -26.42 -7.18
N ASN A 588 -18.96 -26.88 -7.04
CA ASN A 588 -19.66 -27.64 -8.08
C ASN A 588 -20.47 -26.77 -9.06
N GLY A 589 -20.24 -25.46 -9.06
CA GLY A 589 -20.97 -24.50 -9.87
C GLY A 589 -20.38 -24.24 -11.26
N TYR A 590 -20.99 -23.27 -11.93
CA TYR A 590 -20.47 -22.65 -13.15
C TYR A 590 -20.24 -21.17 -12.88
N LEU A 591 -19.09 -20.67 -13.33
CA LEU A 591 -18.88 -19.23 -13.47
C LEU A 591 -19.40 -18.84 -14.85
N ARG A 592 -20.44 -18.02 -14.90
CA ARG A 592 -20.86 -17.36 -16.15
C ARG A 592 -20.20 -15.99 -16.23
N PHE A 593 -19.75 -15.62 -17.43
CA PHE A 593 -19.31 -14.24 -17.66
C PHE A 593 -19.87 -13.69 -18.97
N LEU A 594 -20.04 -12.37 -19.00
CA LEU A 594 -20.37 -11.55 -20.16
C LEU A 594 -19.28 -10.48 -20.32
N VAL A 595 -18.84 -10.28 -21.57
CA VAL A 595 -17.93 -9.22 -21.96
C VAL A 595 -18.37 -8.63 -23.29
N PHE A 596 -18.16 -7.33 -23.48
CA PHE A 596 -18.33 -6.67 -24.77
C PHE A 596 -16.97 -6.35 -25.37
N VAL A 597 -16.81 -6.62 -26.67
CA VAL A 597 -15.66 -6.17 -27.46
C VAL A 597 -16.03 -4.88 -28.18
N TYR A 598 -15.15 -3.89 -28.07
CA TYR A 598 -15.31 -2.57 -28.67
C TYR A 598 -14.20 -2.32 -29.70
N ASN A 599 -14.53 -1.54 -30.74
CA ASN A 599 -13.58 -1.10 -31.77
C ASN A 599 -12.86 -2.25 -32.51
N ALA A 600 -13.58 -3.35 -32.77
CA ALA A 600 -13.07 -4.39 -33.66
C ALA A 600 -13.01 -3.87 -35.10
N SER A 601 -11.91 -4.16 -35.80
CA SER A 601 -11.73 -3.71 -37.19
C SER A 601 -12.61 -4.54 -38.14
N LEU A 602 -13.18 -3.87 -39.13
CA LEU A 602 -14.01 -4.52 -40.15
C LEU A 602 -13.13 -5.00 -41.30
N ALA A 603 -13.31 -6.25 -41.72
CA ALA A 603 -12.62 -6.80 -42.87
C ALA A 603 -13.10 -6.12 -44.18
N PRO A 604 -12.20 -5.79 -45.12
CA PRO A 604 -12.61 -5.15 -46.38
C PRO A 604 -13.55 -5.98 -47.24
N ALA A 605 -13.55 -7.31 -47.09
CA ALA A 605 -14.28 -8.23 -47.96
C ALA A 605 -15.79 -8.25 -47.68
N ASP A 606 -16.20 -8.18 -46.41
CA ASP A 606 -17.60 -8.34 -45.99
C ASP A 606 -18.05 -7.29 -44.96
N SER A 607 -17.19 -6.33 -44.62
CA SER A 607 -17.41 -5.34 -43.56
C SER A 607 -17.77 -5.97 -42.21
N LYS A 608 -17.33 -7.22 -41.94
CA LYS A 608 -17.54 -7.89 -40.66
C LYS A 608 -16.24 -7.93 -39.85
N PRO A 609 -16.33 -7.93 -38.51
CA PRO A 609 -15.15 -8.10 -37.67
C PRO A 609 -14.73 -9.58 -37.59
N ASP A 610 -13.41 -9.85 -37.56
CA ASP A 610 -12.86 -11.20 -37.31
C ASP A 610 -12.14 -11.24 -35.96
N VAL A 611 -12.93 -11.53 -34.93
CA VAL A 611 -12.48 -11.49 -33.54
C VAL A 611 -12.43 -12.90 -32.97
N ALA A 612 -11.36 -13.23 -32.26
CA ALA A 612 -11.25 -14.49 -31.54
C ALA A 612 -10.87 -14.27 -30.08
N LEU A 613 -11.44 -15.08 -29.19
CA LEU A 613 -11.36 -14.93 -27.74
C LEU A 613 -10.76 -16.18 -27.08
N GLN A 614 -9.94 -15.97 -26.07
CA GLN A 614 -9.37 -17.00 -25.20
C GLN A 614 -9.68 -16.69 -23.74
N VAL A 615 -10.06 -17.72 -22.98
CA VAL A 615 -10.31 -17.64 -21.55
C VAL A 615 -9.20 -18.38 -20.81
N GLN A 616 -8.70 -17.77 -19.74
CA GLN A 616 -7.76 -18.38 -18.81
C GLN A 616 -8.29 -18.24 -17.38
N ILE A 617 -8.18 -19.31 -16.58
CA ILE A 617 -8.29 -19.25 -15.13
C ILE A 617 -6.88 -19.38 -14.57
N VAL A 618 -6.48 -18.42 -13.74
CA VAL A 618 -5.14 -18.33 -13.16
C VAL A 618 -5.23 -18.46 -11.64
N ARG A 619 -4.37 -19.30 -11.08
CA ARG A 619 -4.16 -19.49 -9.63
C ARG A 619 -2.66 -19.46 -9.36
N ASP A 620 -2.24 -18.65 -8.39
CA ASP A 620 -0.84 -18.51 -7.98
C ASP A 620 0.09 -18.18 -9.17
N ASP A 621 -0.33 -17.21 -9.99
CA ASP A 621 0.34 -16.78 -11.22
C ASP A 621 0.53 -17.88 -12.28
N GLN A 622 -0.15 -19.03 -12.14
CA GLN A 622 -0.14 -20.14 -13.09
C GLN A 622 -1.52 -20.36 -13.74
N PRO A 623 -1.59 -20.52 -15.07
CA PRO A 623 -2.84 -20.86 -15.73
C PRO A 623 -3.25 -22.30 -15.38
N VAL A 624 -4.36 -22.46 -14.67
CA VAL A 624 -4.96 -23.76 -14.33
C VAL A 624 -6.01 -24.21 -15.35
N VAL A 625 -6.61 -23.26 -16.06
CA VAL A 625 -7.47 -23.51 -17.22
C VAL A 625 -7.05 -22.57 -18.34
N THR A 626 -6.95 -23.08 -19.56
CA THR A 626 -6.78 -22.27 -20.78
C THR A 626 -7.61 -22.87 -21.90
N THR A 627 -8.52 -22.08 -22.46
CA THR A 627 -9.32 -22.51 -23.61
C THR A 627 -8.52 -22.33 -24.90
N VAL A 628 -8.91 -23.07 -25.94
CA VAL A 628 -8.48 -22.76 -27.30
C VAL A 628 -9.03 -21.39 -27.72
N LEU A 629 -8.32 -20.72 -28.64
CA LEU A 629 -8.76 -19.46 -29.22
C LEU A 629 -10.02 -19.69 -30.07
N LYS A 630 -11.17 -19.18 -29.63
CA LYS A 630 -12.48 -19.39 -30.27
C LYS A 630 -12.93 -18.14 -31.02
N LYS A 631 -13.30 -18.29 -32.30
CA LYS A 631 -13.91 -17.20 -33.07
C LYS A 631 -15.23 -16.77 -32.42
N VAL A 632 -15.42 -15.47 -32.24
CA VAL A 632 -16.67 -14.88 -31.76
C VAL A 632 -17.64 -14.81 -32.93
N SER A 633 -18.85 -15.33 -32.75
CA SER A 633 -19.89 -15.22 -33.79
C SER A 633 -20.39 -13.79 -33.86
N THR A 634 -20.51 -13.26 -35.08
CA THR A 634 -21.01 -11.91 -35.36
C THR A 634 -22.33 -11.94 -36.12
N ASP A 635 -22.88 -13.13 -36.36
CA ASP A 635 -24.09 -13.30 -37.15
C ASP A 635 -25.32 -12.81 -36.37
N GLY A 636 -26.14 -11.99 -37.03
CA GLY A 636 -27.37 -11.44 -36.45
C GLY A 636 -27.16 -10.32 -35.42
N LEU A 637 -25.94 -9.79 -35.24
CA LEU A 637 -25.71 -8.67 -34.34
C LEU A 637 -26.29 -7.36 -34.90
N PRO A 638 -26.92 -6.51 -34.05
CA PRO A 638 -27.51 -5.25 -34.48
C PRO A 638 -26.48 -4.17 -34.81
N ASP A 639 -25.29 -4.24 -34.20
CA ASP A 639 -24.13 -3.42 -34.53
C ASP A 639 -22.82 -4.16 -34.21
N PHE A 640 -21.74 -3.76 -34.88
CA PHE A 640 -20.38 -4.29 -34.64
C PHE A 640 -19.54 -3.39 -33.72
N VAL A 641 -20.13 -2.30 -33.21
CA VAL A 641 -19.46 -1.41 -32.26
C VAL A 641 -19.35 -2.10 -30.90
N ARG A 642 -20.29 -3.00 -30.57
CA ARG A 642 -20.36 -3.70 -29.27
C ARG A 642 -20.70 -5.17 -29.47
N ILE A 643 -19.67 -5.98 -29.67
CA ILE A 643 -19.81 -7.41 -29.89
C ILE A 643 -19.89 -8.10 -28.53
N ALA A 644 -21.07 -8.60 -28.15
CA ALA A 644 -21.25 -9.32 -26.90
C ALA A 644 -20.73 -10.76 -26.99
N TYR A 645 -20.01 -11.20 -25.97
CA TYR A 645 -19.62 -12.60 -25.80
C TYR A 645 -19.92 -13.06 -24.38
N ALA A 646 -20.61 -14.19 -24.27
CA ALA A 646 -20.86 -14.85 -22.99
C ALA A 646 -20.43 -16.31 -23.05
N ALA A 647 -19.89 -16.80 -21.94
CA ALA A 647 -19.54 -18.20 -21.77
C ALA A 647 -19.72 -18.63 -20.31
N GLU A 648 -19.79 -19.94 -20.11
CA GLU A 648 -19.77 -20.59 -18.80
C GLU A 648 -18.48 -21.38 -18.65
N VAL A 649 -17.90 -21.35 -17.46
CA VAL A 649 -16.72 -22.13 -17.10
C VAL A 649 -17.07 -23.04 -15.92
N PRO A 650 -16.98 -24.37 -16.08
CA PRO A 650 -17.25 -25.31 -14.99
C PRO A 650 -16.18 -25.21 -13.90
N LEU A 651 -16.59 -25.16 -12.64
CA LEU A 651 -15.68 -25.01 -11.49
C LEU A 651 -15.36 -26.32 -10.78
N ALA A 652 -16.10 -27.40 -11.05
CA ALA A 652 -16.04 -28.69 -10.33
C ALA A 652 -14.64 -29.37 -10.25
N LYS A 653 -13.68 -28.97 -11.09
CA LYS A 653 -12.30 -29.50 -11.08
C LYS A 653 -11.30 -28.57 -10.39
N LEU A 654 -11.74 -27.42 -9.92
CA LEU A 654 -10.92 -26.41 -9.29
C LEU A 654 -11.10 -26.51 -7.77
N PRO A 655 -10.01 -26.64 -6.98
CA PRO A 655 -10.14 -26.63 -5.53
C PRO A 655 -10.66 -25.28 -5.05
N SER A 656 -11.24 -25.24 -3.85
CA SER A 656 -11.56 -24.00 -3.16
C SER A 656 -10.36 -23.05 -3.11
N GLY A 657 -10.63 -21.76 -3.17
CA GLY A 657 -9.63 -20.70 -3.12
C GLY A 657 -9.87 -19.59 -4.13
N ARG A 658 -8.86 -18.72 -4.25
CA ARG A 658 -8.90 -17.49 -5.05
C ARG A 658 -8.33 -17.68 -6.45
N TYR A 659 -8.99 -17.08 -7.43
CA TYR A 659 -8.64 -17.19 -8.84
C TYR A 659 -8.73 -15.83 -9.57
N LEU A 660 -8.07 -15.76 -10.72
CA LEU A 660 -8.25 -14.71 -11.72
C LEU A 660 -8.90 -15.33 -12.96
N LEU A 661 -10.02 -14.77 -13.39
CA LEU A 661 -10.56 -14.98 -14.72
C LEU A 661 -9.92 -13.94 -15.64
N LYS A 662 -9.17 -14.38 -16.65
CA LYS A 662 -8.60 -13.53 -17.69
C LYS A 662 -9.23 -13.88 -19.03
N VAL A 663 -9.75 -12.87 -19.72
CA VAL A 663 -10.31 -12.98 -21.06
C VAL A 663 -9.48 -12.13 -21.99
N SER A 664 -8.91 -12.76 -23.02
CA SER A 664 -8.09 -12.09 -24.04
C SER A 664 -8.76 -12.20 -25.39
N VAL A 665 -8.75 -11.12 -26.14
CA VAL A 665 -9.34 -11.01 -27.47
C VAL A 665 -8.28 -10.58 -28.47
N VAL A 666 -8.31 -11.20 -29.64
CA VAL A 666 -7.46 -10.87 -30.80
C VAL A 666 -8.37 -10.48 -31.95
N ASP A 667 -8.19 -9.27 -32.45
CA ASP A 667 -8.73 -8.84 -33.74
C ASP A 667 -7.75 -9.29 -34.83
N ARG A 668 -8.16 -10.28 -35.64
CA ARG A 668 -7.32 -10.88 -36.68
C ARG A 668 -7.17 -9.98 -37.90
N VAL A 669 -8.04 -8.99 -38.07
CA VAL A 669 -7.96 -8.01 -39.14
C VAL A 669 -6.84 -7.01 -38.84
N SER A 670 -6.87 -6.38 -37.66
CA SER A 670 -5.84 -5.41 -37.25
C SER A 670 -4.60 -6.03 -36.62
N LYS A 671 -4.64 -7.33 -36.29
CA LYS A 671 -3.62 -8.06 -35.51
C LYS A 671 -3.37 -7.46 -34.13
N ARG A 672 -4.33 -6.71 -33.58
CA ARG A 672 -4.28 -6.15 -32.22
C ARG A 672 -4.93 -7.11 -31.23
N SER A 673 -4.53 -7.00 -29.97
CA SER A 673 -5.10 -7.78 -28.87
C SER A 673 -5.43 -6.90 -27.67
N ALA A 674 -6.50 -7.25 -26.96
CA ALA A 674 -6.89 -6.63 -25.70
C ALA A 674 -7.23 -7.72 -24.68
N SER A 675 -7.08 -7.44 -23.39
CA SER A 675 -7.45 -8.38 -22.34
C SER A 675 -8.10 -7.68 -21.16
N GLN A 676 -9.03 -8.36 -20.51
CA GLN A 676 -9.65 -7.94 -19.26
C GLN A 676 -9.56 -9.08 -18.25
N GLN A 677 -9.51 -8.74 -16.97
CA GLN A 677 -9.48 -9.72 -15.90
C GLN A 677 -10.35 -9.32 -14.72
N THR A 678 -10.82 -10.31 -13.96
CA THR A 678 -11.52 -10.12 -12.68
C THR A 678 -11.17 -11.24 -11.72
N ARG A 679 -11.18 -10.96 -10.42
CA ARG A 679 -10.99 -11.99 -9.38
C ARG A 679 -12.30 -12.64 -9.02
N PHE A 680 -12.22 -13.91 -8.64
CA PHE A 680 -13.33 -14.64 -8.04
C PHE A 680 -12.79 -15.66 -7.04
N ASP A 681 -13.64 -16.04 -6.10
CA ASP A 681 -13.36 -17.04 -5.07
C ASP A 681 -14.26 -18.27 -5.31
N ILE A 682 -13.74 -19.46 -4.97
CA ILE A 682 -14.47 -20.73 -4.98
C ILE A 682 -14.56 -21.26 -3.55
N ASP A 683 -15.78 -21.58 -3.10
CA ASP A 683 -16.10 -22.17 -1.78
C ASP A 683 -15.73 -23.65 -1.66
#